data_AF-A0A9E3SLS8-F1
#
_entry.id   AF-A0A9E3SLS8-F1
#
_cell.length_a   1.000
_cell.length_b   1.000
_cell.length_c   1.000
_cell.angle_alpha   90.00
_cell.angle_beta   90.00
_cell.angle_gamma   90.00
#
_symmetry.space_group_name_H-M   'P 1'
#
loop_
_entity.id
_entity.type
_entity.pdbx_description
1 polymer ?
#
loop_
_entity_poly.entity_id
_entity_poly.type
_entity_poly.pdbx_seq_one_letter_code
_entity_poly.pdbx_strand_id
1 'polypeptide(L)'
;MLDRDEDKQRIAHILHGLFTALDGDESYVKSVASVMRLPDSVNTKPDRGGAMVQVADWYPDRRYALTSFDWLAVKPQPNRHAPMFSTNGNGHYPLPPRTEDYLASGASNGSRNAELFAAACQLRDAGYSQSDAERELVARHVADGDGSENQASREKEASATIASAYRQPSREPIAAPKEHARQVVGQLVGQYHVEQKTERPTTQQIVEAVEACIHLNSVEWAEERQHLKALCGDGLKISDIDRLYKEKKRDLARQHQQEYVDTESYVLLDGKMVYRKESYRGTLEKTVADWSATALHQTCQVDDDGKEVHHTALELRRGEAIKRLDVPGDVFVDDVALRRFIGANAGSQYVVRAGMSKHLVPAIVQLSGEFPTHRHYNFMGWMELDGRWVYVSPQDCITAKGKLAEPPSVELDHRLRDYGLQAVSWTDSLAAFDAVTKVLPPHLASCLIAFALLPVLQRFFPTTATRPAVHLVGTSGSGKSEIASLLSSFYGQFSRDTPPAQWGDTINTVETLGYPLADTIFWVDDYKSIYADEKTFTRFLQSYSRGMGRGRLTREAKVRQEKPCRGLILSTGETTIEGEMSVIARMLVLEVPPWEKRDPDGQALVYAEGLRDNLPGFTAHFASWVAKQLESGDLKEDIANRFSSNVKGYKAKLAAEIGRQSNNDRVVKNWAVLVTVYQLLSKFLQEMDDEYLLPVWQDVIVDTVRTLRQERASEVFLDILGQLIAGGQAVIDDDMKNPREYPPGVTVVGYKDEDFVYLLPEIAHREVNRVQPLRFTVTAIGMQLKEDGLLIPGPNNLSTQKRVRGGRVRFWQLTCESLGCDT
;
A
#
# COMPACT_ATOMS: atom_id res chain seq x y z
N MET A 1 -5.43 2.72 -40.00
CA MET A 1 -5.63 2.55 -41.47
C MET A 1 -6.48 3.73 -41.91
N LEU A 2 -5.89 4.67 -42.65
CA LEU A 2 -6.25 6.10 -42.80
C LEU A 2 -5.71 7.03 -41.70
N ASP A 3 -4.41 6.95 -41.39
CA ASP A 3 -3.75 7.85 -40.42
C ASP A 3 -3.18 9.14 -41.06
N ARG A 4 -3.32 9.30 -42.38
CA ARG A 4 -2.90 10.52 -43.08
C ARG A 4 -4.14 11.20 -43.64
N ASP A 5 -4.24 12.52 -43.51
CA ASP A 5 -5.32 13.30 -44.13
C ASP A 5 -5.34 13.16 -45.66
N GLU A 6 -4.18 12.94 -46.27
CA GLU A 6 -4.05 12.58 -47.69
C GLU A 6 -4.74 11.25 -48.03
N ASP A 7 -4.66 10.24 -47.16
CA ASP A 7 -5.31 8.94 -47.38
C ASP A 7 -6.83 9.07 -47.21
N LYS A 8 -7.32 9.88 -46.26
CA LYS A 8 -8.76 10.16 -46.08
C LYS A 8 -9.34 10.91 -47.29
N GLN A 9 -8.63 11.93 -47.79
CA GLN A 9 -9.01 12.64 -49.01
C GLN A 9 -8.97 11.71 -50.23
N ARG A 10 -7.94 10.88 -50.36
CA ARG A 10 -7.83 9.88 -51.44
C ARG A 10 -9.00 8.89 -51.42
N ILE A 11 -9.39 8.39 -50.26
CA ILE A 11 -10.57 7.52 -50.14
C ILE A 11 -11.86 8.26 -50.50
N ALA A 12 -12.04 9.51 -50.04
CA ALA A 12 -13.20 10.31 -50.39
C ALA A 12 -13.32 10.51 -51.92
N HIS A 13 -12.21 10.81 -52.60
CA HIS A 13 -12.19 10.95 -54.07
C HIS A 13 -12.50 9.64 -54.80
N ILE A 14 -11.94 8.52 -54.35
CA ILE A 14 -12.23 7.20 -54.91
C ILE A 14 -13.71 6.84 -54.74
N LEU A 15 -14.30 7.13 -53.57
CA LEU A 15 -15.73 6.87 -53.31
C LEU A 15 -16.64 7.72 -54.19
N HIS A 16 -16.32 8.99 -54.42
CA HIS A 16 -17.05 9.85 -55.37
C HIS A 16 -17.00 9.29 -56.80
N GLY A 17 -15.82 8.89 -57.28
CA GLY A 17 -15.68 8.28 -58.61
C GLY A 17 -16.43 6.95 -58.74
N LEU A 18 -16.43 6.13 -57.69
CA LEU A 18 -17.13 4.85 -57.67
C LEU A 18 -18.66 5.02 -57.75
N PHE A 19 -19.24 5.98 -57.03
CA PHE A 19 -20.67 6.28 -57.11
C PHE A 19 -21.07 6.78 -58.50
N THR A 20 -20.25 7.65 -59.10
CA THR A 20 -20.46 8.14 -60.48
C THR A 20 -20.44 6.99 -61.49
N ALA A 21 -19.48 6.06 -61.37
CA ALA A 21 -19.36 4.92 -62.26
C ALA A 21 -20.47 3.87 -62.11
N LEU A 22 -21.20 3.88 -60.99
CA LEU A 22 -22.27 2.94 -60.66
C LEU A 22 -23.67 3.59 -60.64
N ASP A 23 -23.80 4.82 -61.17
CA ASP A 23 -25.05 5.57 -61.29
C ASP A 23 -25.75 5.83 -59.93
N GLY A 24 -24.95 6.05 -58.88
CA GLY A 24 -25.41 6.34 -57.52
C GLY A 24 -25.73 7.82 -57.28
N ASP A 25 -26.53 8.10 -56.24
CA ASP A 25 -26.95 9.48 -55.90
C ASP A 25 -25.78 10.32 -55.35
N GLU A 26 -25.34 11.32 -56.13
CA GLU A 26 -24.23 12.22 -55.82
C GLU A 26 -24.46 13.07 -54.55
N SER A 27 -25.73 13.30 -54.15
CA SER A 27 -26.07 14.10 -52.97
C SER A 27 -25.77 13.39 -51.63
N TYR A 28 -25.48 12.09 -51.68
CA TYR A 28 -25.38 11.23 -50.50
C TYR A 28 -23.94 11.08 -49.95
N VAL A 29 -22.93 11.59 -50.67
CA VAL A 29 -21.51 11.42 -50.32
C VAL A 29 -20.98 12.70 -49.65
N LYS A 30 -21.02 12.73 -48.32
CA LYS A 30 -20.41 13.80 -47.49
C LYS A 30 -19.23 13.29 -46.65
N SER A 31 -19.18 11.99 -46.35
CA SER A 31 -18.06 11.33 -45.69
C SER A 31 -18.16 9.80 -45.80
N VAL A 32 -17.11 9.06 -45.47
CA VAL A 32 -17.14 7.58 -45.37
C VAL A 32 -18.27 7.11 -44.43
N ALA A 33 -18.54 7.88 -43.37
CA ALA A 33 -19.60 7.59 -42.40
C ALA A 33 -21.01 7.82 -42.97
N SER A 34 -21.19 8.67 -43.99
CA SER A 34 -22.51 8.94 -44.58
C SER A 34 -23.01 7.81 -45.48
N VAL A 35 -22.13 6.90 -45.89
CA VAL A 35 -22.41 5.81 -46.84
C VAL A 35 -22.72 4.48 -46.12
N MET A 36 -22.30 4.33 -44.86
CA MET A 36 -22.50 3.09 -44.10
C MET A 36 -23.80 3.11 -43.30
N ARG A 37 -24.46 1.96 -43.21
CA ARG A 37 -25.57 1.72 -42.29
C ARG A 37 -25.19 0.58 -41.37
N LEU A 38 -25.52 0.73 -40.09
CA LEU A 38 -25.28 -0.33 -39.11
C LEU A 38 -26.29 -1.45 -39.36
N PRO A 39 -25.85 -2.71 -39.55
CA PRO A 39 -26.75 -3.85 -39.57
C PRO A 39 -27.63 -3.90 -38.31
N ASP A 40 -28.86 -4.40 -38.46
CA ASP A 40 -29.87 -4.52 -37.40
C ASP A 40 -30.37 -3.17 -36.83
N SER A 41 -30.01 -2.05 -37.46
CA SER A 41 -30.61 -0.75 -37.18
C SER A 41 -31.88 -0.49 -38.01
N VAL A 42 -32.78 0.34 -37.51
CA VAL A 42 -34.02 0.73 -38.19
C VAL A 42 -33.81 2.01 -38.99
N ASN A 43 -34.21 2.03 -40.27
CA ASN A 43 -34.13 3.23 -41.11
C ASN A 43 -35.29 4.20 -40.80
N THR A 44 -34.98 5.29 -40.10
CA THR A 44 -35.94 6.27 -39.59
C THR A 44 -36.29 7.40 -40.56
N LYS A 45 -35.82 7.36 -41.82
CA LYS A 45 -36.11 8.43 -42.80
C LYS A 45 -37.60 8.44 -43.19
N PRO A 46 -38.24 9.63 -43.29
CA PRO A 46 -39.60 9.75 -43.81
C PRO A 46 -39.70 9.09 -45.20
N ASP A 47 -40.82 8.46 -45.49
CA ASP A 47 -41.13 7.81 -46.79
C ASP A 47 -40.41 6.47 -47.07
N ARG A 48 -39.64 5.92 -46.11
CA ARG A 48 -38.95 4.61 -46.26
C ARG A 48 -39.46 3.50 -45.32
N GLY A 49 -40.55 3.76 -44.60
CA GLY A 49 -41.37 2.72 -43.94
C GLY A 49 -40.73 1.99 -42.76
N GLY A 50 -39.70 2.52 -42.12
CA GLY A 50 -39.09 1.89 -40.93
C GLY A 50 -38.37 0.58 -41.22
N ALA A 51 -37.85 0.40 -42.45
CA ALA A 51 -37.20 -0.84 -42.84
C ALA A 51 -35.93 -1.16 -42.02
N MET A 52 -35.78 -2.42 -41.63
CA MET A 52 -34.58 -2.95 -40.97
C MET A 52 -33.41 -3.04 -41.95
N VAL A 53 -32.23 -2.58 -41.53
CA VAL A 53 -30.99 -2.72 -42.30
C VAL A 53 -30.46 -4.15 -42.13
N GLN A 54 -30.47 -4.92 -43.21
CA GLN A 54 -29.93 -6.29 -43.24
C GLN A 54 -28.72 -6.37 -44.16
N VAL A 55 -27.75 -7.22 -43.81
CA VAL A 55 -26.62 -7.54 -44.69
C VAL A 55 -27.12 -8.52 -45.74
N ALA A 56 -27.22 -8.09 -46.99
CA ALA A 56 -27.67 -8.94 -48.09
C ALA A 56 -26.60 -9.97 -48.52
N ASP A 57 -25.34 -9.54 -48.55
CA ASP A 57 -24.18 -10.35 -48.96
C ASP A 57 -22.91 -9.86 -48.24
N TRP A 58 -22.07 -10.78 -47.76
CA TRP A 58 -20.77 -10.46 -47.16
C TRP A 58 -19.69 -11.45 -47.63
N TYR A 59 -18.66 -10.95 -48.31
CA TYR A 59 -17.45 -11.71 -48.68
C TYR A 59 -16.18 -11.11 -48.04
N PRO A 60 -15.80 -11.50 -46.79
CA PRO A 60 -14.71 -10.84 -46.03
C PRO A 60 -13.32 -11.05 -46.65
N ASP A 61 -13.20 -12.08 -47.48
CA ASP A 61 -11.96 -12.49 -48.12
C ASP A 61 -11.70 -11.74 -49.45
N ARG A 62 -12.71 -11.03 -49.99
CA ARG A 62 -12.56 -10.22 -51.20
C ARG A 62 -11.98 -8.85 -50.83
N ARG A 63 -10.67 -8.83 -50.57
CA ARG A 63 -9.93 -7.62 -50.22
C ARG A 63 -9.20 -7.10 -51.44
N TYR A 64 -9.50 -5.86 -51.81
CA TYR A 64 -8.82 -5.14 -52.89
C TYR A 64 -7.91 -4.08 -52.30
N ALA A 65 -6.72 -3.91 -52.87
CA ALA A 65 -5.86 -2.79 -52.51
C ALA A 65 -6.52 -1.48 -53.01
N LEU A 66 -6.56 -0.45 -52.16
CA LEU A 66 -7.10 0.88 -52.48
C LEU A 66 -6.48 1.49 -53.75
N THR A 67 -5.19 1.23 -53.98
CA THR A 67 -4.45 1.64 -55.18
C THR A 67 -5.07 1.13 -56.49
N SER A 68 -5.80 0.01 -56.44
CA SER A 68 -6.48 -0.56 -57.61
C SER A 68 -7.62 0.33 -58.13
N PHE A 69 -8.05 1.30 -57.32
CA PHE A 69 -9.13 2.23 -57.64
C PHE A 69 -8.63 3.67 -57.82
N ASP A 70 -7.30 3.90 -57.87
CA ASP A 70 -6.74 5.24 -58.06
C ASP A 70 -7.21 5.91 -59.35
N TRP A 71 -7.59 5.12 -60.37
CA TRP A 71 -8.16 5.64 -61.62
C TRP A 71 -9.56 6.28 -61.44
N LEU A 72 -10.26 5.99 -60.33
CA LEU A 72 -11.50 6.64 -59.92
C LEU A 72 -11.25 7.91 -59.09
N ALA A 73 -10.01 8.15 -58.64
CA ALA A 73 -9.64 9.34 -57.87
C ALA A 73 -9.50 10.57 -58.78
N VAL A 74 -10.60 10.96 -59.43
CA VAL A 74 -10.69 12.23 -60.15
C VAL A 74 -10.95 13.32 -59.13
N LYS A 75 -10.16 14.41 -59.19
CA LYS A 75 -10.37 15.57 -58.33
C LYS A 75 -11.82 16.05 -58.46
N PRO A 76 -12.53 16.36 -57.36
CA PRO A 76 -13.79 17.04 -57.43
C PRO A 76 -13.49 18.35 -58.16
N GLN A 77 -14.11 18.53 -59.33
CA GLN A 77 -14.27 19.87 -59.82
C GLN A 77 -14.98 20.65 -58.70
N PRO A 78 -14.56 21.88 -58.39
CA PRO A 78 -15.20 22.67 -57.36
C PRO A 78 -16.69 22.65 -57.62
N ASN A 79 -17.44 22.15 -56.65
CA ASN A 79 -18.89 22.11 -56.74
C ASN A 79 -19.34 23.56 -56.91
N ARG A 80 -19.88 23.86 -58.09
CA ARG A 80 -20.22 25.22 -58.55
C ARG A 80 -21.41 25.84 -57.81
N HIS A 81 -21.79 25.31 -56.64
CA HIS A 81 -23.00 25.67 -55.90
C HIS A 81 -22.78 25.88 -54.39
N ALA A 82 -21.65 26.50 -54.03
CA ALA A 82 -21.61 27.43 -52.90
C ALA A 82 -21.00 28.74 -53.46
N PRO A 83 -21.53 29.94 -53.13
CA PRO A 83 -20.93 31.16 -53.62
C PRO A 83 -19.47 31.20 -53.14
N MET A 84 -18.54 31.12 -54.08
CA MET A 84 -17.14 31.47 -53.85
C MET A 84 -17.12 32.92 -53.39
N PHE A 85 -16.59 33.17 -52.19
CA PHE A 85 -16.15 34.51 -51.83
C PHE A 85 -15.04 34.92 -52.81
N SER A 86 -15.37 35.88 -53.68
CA SER A 86 -14.37 36.59 -54.44
C SER A 86 -13.77 37.66 -53.54
N THR A 87 -12.60 37.38 -52.95
CA THR A 87 -11.75 38.43 -52.35
C THR A 87 -10.97 39.23 -53.40
N ASN A 88 -11.21 39.02 -54.70
CA ASN A 88 -10.54 39.76 -55.77
C ASN A 88 -11.57 40.36 -56.74
N GLY A 89 -11.96 41.61 -56.50
CA GLY A 89 -12.69 42.40 -57.50
C GLY A 89 -13.30 43.73 -57.07
N ASN A 90 -13.66 43.90 -55.79
CA ASN A 90 -14.53 45.02 -55.37
C ASN A 90 -13.86 46.16 -54.59
N GLY A 91 -12.54 46.13 -54.37
CA GLY A 91 -11.84 47.22 -53.68
C GLY A 91 -12.07 47.29 -52.15
N HIS A 92 -12.47 46.18 -51.52
CA HIS A 92 -12.61 46.06 -50.06
C HIS A 92 -11.30 45.60 -49.39
N TYR A 93 -11.12 45.93 -48.11
CA TYR A 93 -9.96 45.52 -47.32
C TYR A 93 -10.03 44.02 -46.94
N PRO A 94 -8.90 43.33 -46.72
CA PRO A 94 -8.88 41.92 -46.31
C PRO A 94 -9.55 41.72 -44.94
N LEU A 95 -10.29 40.61 -44.81
CA LEU A 95 -10.95 40.26 -43.55
C LEU A 95 -9.95 39.61 -42.57
N PRO A 96 -10.10 39.79 -41.25
CA PRO A 96 -9.29 39.08 -40.27
C PRO A 96 -9.50 37.55 -40.33
N PRO A 97 -8.48 36.73 -40.01
CA PRO A 97 -8.59 35.26 -40.04
C PRO A 97 -9.78 34.72 -39.23
N ARG A 98 -10.08 35.33 -38.07
CA ARG A 98 -11.24 34.95 -37.24
C ARG A 98 -12.58 35.05 -37.99
N THR A 99 -12.74 36.05 -38.86
CA THR A 99 -13.96 36.24 -39.64
C THR A 99 -14.05 35.23 -40.77
N GLU A 100 -12.91 34.95 -41.43
CA GLU A 100 -12.81 33.95 -42.49
C GLU A 100 -13.10 32.55 -41.92
N ASP A 101 -12.53 32.23 -40.76
CA ASP A 101 -12.79 30.98 -40.02
C ASP A 101 -14.26 30.87 -39.62
N TYR A 102 -14.87 31.93 -39.08
CA TYR A 102 -16.30 31.92 -38.75
C TYR A 102 -17.19 31.67 -39.99
N LEU A 103 -16.90 32.31 -41.12
CA LEU A 103 -17.64 32.09 -42.37
C LEU A 103 -17.46 30.65 -42.88
N ALA A 104 -16.27 30.07 -42.72
CA ALA A 104 -15.97 28.72 -43.17
C ALA A 104 -16.55 27.63 -42.24
N SER A 105 -16.32 27.72 -40.93
CA SER A 105 -16.63 26.65 -39.97
C SER A 105 -17.84 26.93 -39.06
N GLY A 106 -18.27 28.17 -38.91
CA GLY A 106 -19.36 28.56 -38.00
C GLY A 106 -18.94 28.69 -36.53
N ALA A 107 -19.91 29.01 -35.67
CA ALA A 107 -19.70 29.20 -34.24
C ALA A 107 -20.06 27.96 -33.38
N SER A 108 -19.38 27.82 -32.23
CA SER A 108 -19.72 26.84 -31.20
C SER A 108 -21.03 27.18 -30.47
N ASN A 109 -21.72 26.17 -29.94
CA ASN A 109 -22.94 26.36 -29.15
C ASN A 109 -22.70 27.31 -27.96
N GLY A 110 -23.50 28.38 -27.89
CA GLY A 110 -23.42 29.42 -26.85
C GLY A 110 -22.68 30.70 -27.24
N SER A 111 -21.91 30.74 -28.34
CA SER A 111 -21.20 31.95 -28.82
C SER A 111 -21.74 32.53 -30.14
N ARG A 112 -22.80 31.94 -30.70
CA ARG A 112 -23.37 32.24 -32.04
C ARG A 112 -23.65 33.73 -32.28
N ASN A 113 -24.35 34.39 -31.35
CA ASN A 113 -24.69 35.82 -31.51
C ASN A 113 -23.48 36.74 -31.35
N ALA A 114 -22.52 36.36 -30.51
CA ALA A 114 -21.30 37.13 -30.30
C ALA A 114 -20.38 37.06 -31.52
N GLU A 115 -20.22 35.88 -32.13
CA GLU A 115 -19.44 35.70 -33.36
C GLU A 115 -20.13 36.38 -34.56
N LEU A 116 -21.46 36.28 -34.68
CA LEU A 116 -22.21 36.99 -35.71
C LEU A 116 -21.99 38.51 -35.62
N PHE A 117 -22.08 39.08 -34.42
CA PHE A 117 -21.89 40.51 -34.22
C PHE A 117 -20.43 40.94 -34.51
N ALA A 118 -19.45 40.15 -34.08
CA ALA A 118 -18.04 40.41 -34.35
C ALA A 118 -17.72 40.38 -35.85
N ALA A 119 -18.23 39.37 -36.57
CA ALA A 119 -18.08 39.25 -38.01
C ALA A 119 -18.75 40.43 -38.75
N ALA A 120 -19.96 40.83 -38.34
CA ALA A 120 -20.64 41.98 -38.93
C ALA A 120 -19.85 43.30 -38.75
N CYS A 121 -19.22 43.50 -37.59
CA CYS A 121 -18.34 44.66 -37.36
C CYS A 121 -17.11 44.62 -38.28
N GLN A 122 -16.51 43.44 -38.46
CA GLN A 122 -15.31 43.27 -39.29
C GLN A 122 -15.60 43.43 -40.78
N LEU A 123 -16.75 42.95 -41.27
CA LEU A 123 -17.21 43.20 -42.65
C LEU A 123 -17.45 44.69 -42.89
N ARG A 124 -18.09 45.38 -41.94
CA ARG A 124 -18.26 46.84 -42.00
C ARG A 124 -16.92 47.57 -42.04
N ASP A 125 -15.99 47.21 -41.15
CA ASP A 125 -14.66 47.82 -41.08
C ASP A 125 -13.83 47.54 -42.35
N ALA A 126 -14.07 46.41 -43.03
CA ALA A 126 -13.48 46.06 -44.31
C ALA A 126 -14.14 46.76 -45.52
N GLY A 127 -15.23 47.52 -45.30
CA GLY A 127 -15.92 48.30 -46.32
C GLY A 127 -17.08 47.61 -47.02
N TYR A 128 -17.54 46.45 -46.54
CA TYR A 128 -18.72 45.76 -47.08
C TYR A 128 -20.01 46.51 -46.74
N SER A 129 -20.97 46.56 -47.67
CA SER A 129 -22.28 47.15 -47.40
C SER A 129 -23.09 46.30 -46.41
N GLN A 130 -24.09 46.89 -45.74
CA GLN A 130 -24.99 46.13 -44.86
C GLN A 130 -25.69 44.98 -45.62
N SER A 131 -26.10 45.22 -46.87
CA SER A 131 -26.69 44.20 -47.73
C SER A 131 -25.74 43.06 -48.07
N ASP A 132 -24.44 43.35 -48.21
CA ASP A 132 -23.44 42.30 -48.41
C ASP A 132 -23.26 41.48 -47.14
N ALA A 133 -23.14 42.13 -45.98
CA ALA A 133 -23.04 41.42 -44.71
C ALA A 133 -24.29 40.58 -44.40
N GLU A 134 -25.49 41.06 -44.72
CA GLU A 134 -26.73 40.30 -44.58
C GLU A 134 -26.75 39.06 -45.49
N ARG A 135 -26.33 39.21 -46.75
CA ARG A 135 -26.26 38.08 -47.69
C ARG A 135 -25.34 36.97 -47.19
N GLU A 136 -24.19 37.34 -46.63
CA GLU A 136 -23.16 36.36 -46.25
C GLU A 136 -23.37 35.79 -44.84
N LEU A 137 -23.74 36.63 -43.87
CA LEU A 137 -23.76 36.23 -42.46
C LEU A 137 -25.10 35.61 -42.02
N VAL A 138 -26.23 35.97 -42.66
CA VAL A 138 -27.54 35.38 -42.32
C VAL A 138 -27.57 33.90 -42.67
N ALA A 139 -27.09 33.53 -43.86
CA ALA A 139 -27.02 32.14 -44.29
C ALA A 139 -26.16 31.28 -43.36
N ARG A 140 -24.99 31.82 -42.93
CA ARG A 140 -24.10 31.17 -41.96
C ARG A 140 -24.76 31.03 -40.59
N HIS A 141 -25.40 32.08 -40.07
CA HIS A 141 -26.03 32.07 -38.76
C HIS A 141 -27.21 31.09 -38.66
N VAL A 142 -27.98 30.94 -39.74
CA VAL A 142 -29.04 29.92 -39.83
C VAL A 142 -28.45 28.51 -39.80
N ALA A 143 -27.30 28.30 -40.44
CA ALA A 143 -26.62 27.00 -40.47
C ALA A 143 -26.01 26.59 -39.11
N ASP A 144 -25.74 27.54 -38.21
CA ASP A 144 -25.18 27.29 -36.87
C ASP A 144 -26.23 26.86 -35.82
N GLY A 145 -27.50 26.67 -36.22
CA GLY A 145 -28.58 26.22 -35.33
C GLY A 145 -28.65 24.70 -35.14
N ASP A 146 -29.05 24.24 -33.95
CA ASP A 146 -29.13 22.81 -33.59
C ASP A 146 -30.40 22.09 -34.10
N GLY A 147 -31.20 22.76 -34.93
CA GLY A 147 -32.41 22.20 -35.54
C GLY A 147 -33.68 22.22 -34.67
N SER A 148 -33.60 22.62 -33.40
CA SER A 148 -34.75 22.71 -32.49
C SER A 148 -35.52 24.05 -32.57
N GLU A 149 -34.92 25.08 -33.18
CA GLU A 149 -35.43 26.46 -33.24
C GLU A 149 -36.05 26.81 -34.61
N ASN A 150 -37.07 27.68 -34.63
CA ASN A 150 -37.73 28.13 -35.87
C ASN A 150 -36.78 28.95 -36.76
N GLN A 151 -36.56 28.50 -38.00
CA GLN A 151 -35.67 29.16 -38.98
C GLN A 151 -36.05 30.63 -39.26
N ALA A 152 -37.34 30.96 -39.37
CA ALA A 152 -37.78 32.33 -39.63
C ALA A 152 -37.46 33.28 -38.46
N SER A 153 -37.41 32.75 -37.23
CA SER A 153 -36.98 33.53 -36.06
C SER A 153 -35.49 33.81 -36.10
N ARG A 154 -34.67 32.84 -36.54
CA ARG A 154 -33.21 32.94 -36.65
C ARG A 154 -32.78 33.94 -37.73
N GLU A 155 -33.46 33.93 -38.87
CA GLU A 155 -33.22 34.94 -39.92
C GLU A 155 -33.50 36.36 -39.41
N LYS A 156 -34.59 36.53 -38.66
CA LYS A 156 -34.96 37.83 -38.08
C LYS A 156 -33.98 38.30 -37.01
N GLU A 157 -33.48 37.39 -36.17
CA GLU A 157 -32.45 37.66 -35.16
C GLU A 157 -31.11 38.02 -35.80
N ALA A 158 -30.71 37.30 -36.85
CA ALA A 158 -29.50 37.57 -37.61
C ALA A 158 -29.54 38.96 -38.25
N SER A 159 -30.62 39.29 -38.97
CA SER A 159 -30.82 40.61 -39.58
C SER A 159 -30.79 41.73 -38.53
N ALA A 160 -31.42 41.52 -37.36
CA ALA A 160 -31.41 42.53 -36.29
C ALA A 160 -30.00 42.77 -35.73
N THR A 161 -29.20 41.71 -35.59
CA THR A 161 -27.82 41.77 -35.09
C THR A 161 -26.90 42.48 -36.08
N ILE A 162 -27.02 42.16 -37.38
CA ILE A 162 -26.24 42.80 -38.45
C ILE A 162 -26.62 44.29 -38.55
N ALA A 163 -27.92 44.60 -38.54
CA ALA A 163 -28.41 45.98 -38.52
C ALA A 163 -27.92 46.77 -37.30
N SER A 164 -27.72 46.12 -36.15
CA SER A 164 -27.13 46.75 -34.97
C SER A 164 -25.67 47.11 -35.18
N ALA A 165 -24.87 46.19 -35.74
CA ALA A 165 -23.44 46.43 -36.02
C ALA A 165 -23.21 47.57 -37.03
N TYR A 166 -24.06 47.68 -38.05
CA TYR A 166 -23.97 48.69 -39.10
C TYR A 166 -24.48 50.09 -38.71
N ARG A 167 -25.12 50.24 -37.54
CA ARG A 167 -25.45 51.57 -36.99
C ARG A 167 -24.25 52.32 -36.42
N GLN A 168 -23.15 51.62 -36.14
CA GLN A 168 -21.93 52.21 -35.61
C GLN A 168 -20.96 52.58 -36.75
N PRO A 169 -20.18 53.68 -36.62
CA PRO A 169 -19.19 54.06 -37.63
C PRO A 169 -18.05 53.03 -37.74
N SER A 170 -17.44 52.93 -38.93
CA SER A 170 -16.30 52.03 -39.18
C SER A 170 -15.03 52.48 -38.46
N ARG A 171 -14.19 51.52 -38.06
CA ARG A 171 -12.86 51.76 -37.49
C ARG A 171 -11.82 51.95 -38.59
N GLU A 172 -10.74 52.70 -38.34
CA GLU A 172 -9.65 52.87 -39.31
C GLU A 172 -8.89 51.54 -39.56
N PRO A 173 -8.51 51.23 -40.82
CA PRO A 173 -7.80 49.99 -41.15
C PRO A 173 -6.33 49.98 -40.71
N ILE A 174 -5.80 48.81 -40.35
CA ILE A 174 -4.39 48.58 -40.02
C ILE A 174 -3.58 48.57 -41.33
N ALA A 175 -2.58 49.45 -41.46
CA ALA A 175 -1.73 49.50 -42.67
C ALA A 175 -1.02 48.16 -42.91
N ALA A 176 -1.00 47.69 -44.17
CA ALA A 176 -0.36 46.41 -44.49
C ALA A 176 1.16 46.48 -44.22
N PRO A 177 1.82 45.40 -43.77
CA PRO A 177 3.26 45.39 -43.47
C PRO A 177 4.14 45.92 -44.62
N LYS A 178 3.74 45.63 -45.86
CA LYS A 178 4.39 46.16 -47.07
C LYS A 178 4.27 47.69 -47.18
N GLU A 179 3.09 48.24 -46.90
CA GLU A 179 2.83 49.68 -46.99
C GLU A 179 3.56 50.44 -45.89
N HIS A 180 3.60 49.89 -44.68
CA HIS A 180 4.36 50.44 -43.57
C HIS A 180 5.87 50.42 -43.86
N ALA A 181 6.42 49.28 -44.31
CA ALA A 181 7.83 49.19 -44.68
C ALA A 181 8.18 50.17 -45.80
N ARG A 182 7.34 50.27 -46.83
CA ARG A 182 7.54 51.20 -47.95
C ARG A 182 7.41 52.66 -47.53
N GLN A 183 6.56 52.97 -46.56
CA GLN A 183 6.45 54.32 -46.00
C GLN A 183 7.71 54.69 -45.21
N VAL A 184 8.20 53.81 -44.33
CA VAL A 184 9.42 54.06 -43.52
C VAL A 184 10.66 54.13 -44.41
N VAL A 185 10.83 53.17 -45.34
CA VAL A 185 11.93 53.17 -46.31
C VAL A 185 11.83 54.37 -47.24
N GLY A 186 10.63 54.69 -47.74
CA GLY A 186 10.40 55.83 -48.62
C GLY A 186 10.65 57.18 -47.95
N GLN A 187 10.29 57.34 -46.68
CA GLN A 187 10.61 58.54 -45.89
C GLN A 187 12.12 58.68 -45.70
N LEU A 188 12.81 57.60 -45.34
CA LEU A 188 14.26 57.61 -45.15
C LEU A 188 14.99 57.93 -46.47
N VAL A 189 14.62 57.25 -47.56
CA VAL A 189 15.19 57.50 -48.89
C VAL A 189 14.89 58.93 -49.33
N GLY A 190 13.63 59.38 -49.27
CA GLY A 190 13.23 60.73 -49.68
C GLY A 190 13.93 61.86 -48.90
N GLN A 191 14.26 61.65 -47.63
CA GLN A 191 14.96 62.64 -46.80
C GLN A 191 16.43 62.84 -47.19
N TYR A 192 17.08 61.80 -47.72
CA TYR A 192 18.53 61.77 -47.99
C TYR A 192 18.89 61.55 -49.48
N HIS A 193 17.91 61.37 -50.38
CA HIS A 193 18.10 61.14 -51.83
C HIS A 193 18.21 62.45 -52.63
N VAL A 194 19.02 63.42 -52.20
CA VAL A 194 19.30 64.61 -53.02
C VAL A 194 20.81 64.84 -53.03
N GLU A 195 21.41 64.88 -54.22
CA GLU A 195 22.85 65.08 -54.49
C GLU A 195 23.45 66.41 -53.96
N GLN A 196 22.76 67.12 -53.05
CA GLN A 196 23.18 68.41 -52.49
C GLN A 196 23.06 68.53 -50.95
N LYS A 197 22.88 67.44 -50.19
CA LYS A 197 22.96 67.48 -48.71
C LYS A 197 24.19 66.73 -48.19
N THR A 198 24.96 67.38 -47.30
CA THR A 198 26.17 66.83 -46.65
C THR A 198 25.86 65.87 -45.48
N GLU A 199 24.60 65.75 -45.07
CA GLU A 199 24.17 64.92 -43.94
C GLU A 199 23.75 63.52 -44.42
N ARG A 200 24.22 62.49 -43.71
CA ARG A 200 23.95 61.07 -43.99
C ARG A 200 22.97 60.49 -42.96
N PRO A 201 22.18 59.45 -43.33
CA PRO A 201 21.35 58.76 -42.35
C PRO A 201 22.22 58.13 -41.26
N THR A 202 21.77 58.25 -40.01
CA THR A 202 22.41 57.63 -38.86
C THR A 202 22.24 56.12 -38.87
N THR A 203 23.12 55.39 -38.18
CA THR A 203 23.02 53.93 -38.03
C THR A 203 21.66 53.49 -37.49
N GLN A 204 21.09 54.27 -36.56
CA GLN A 204 19.79 53.97 -35.95
C GLN A 204 18.64 54.05 -36.96
N GLN A 205 18.63 55.08 -37.82
CA GLN A 205 17.62 55.22 -38.88
C GLN A 205 17.69 54.09 -39.92
N ILE A 206 18.91 53.62 -40.23
CA ILE A 206 19.10 52.46 -41.13
C ILE A 206 18.59 51.18 -40.46
N VAL A 207 18.87 50.98 -39.17
CA VAL A 207 18.37 49.82 -38.42
C VAL A 207 16.84 49.83 -38.39
N GLU A 208 16.20 50.96 -38.12
CA GLU A 208 14.75 51.11 -38.06
C GLU A 208 14.08 50.78 -39.41
N ALA A 209 14.64 51.29 -40.52
CA ALA A 209 14.13 50.96 -41.86
C ALA A 209 14.31 49.48 -42.22
N VAL A 210 15.41 48.85 -41.80
CA VAL A 210 15.64 47.41 -42.00
C VAL A 210 14.73 46.57 -41.10
N GLU A 211 14.48 47.00 -39.87
CA GLU A 211 13.53 46.36 -38.94
C GLU A 211 12.10 46.40 -39.48
N ALA A 212 11.66 47.52 -40.03
CA ALA A 212 10.35 47.61 -40.70
C ALA A 212 10.20 46.59 -41.85
N CYS A 213 11.30 46.14 -42.45
CA CYS A 213 11.31 45.20 -43.55
C CYS A 213 11.35 43.71 -43.15
N ILE A 214 11.59 43.35 -41.87
CA ILE A 214 11.85 41.95 -41.47
C ILE A 214 10.69 40.99 -41.73
N HIS A 215 9.46 41.53 -41.78
CA HIS A 215 8.23 40.79 -42.02
C HIS A 215 7.89 40.61 -43.51
N LEU A 216 8.65 41.24 -44.41
CA LEU A 216 8.44 41.14 -45.85
C LEU A 216 8.82 39.75 -46.39
N ASN A 217 8.09 39.30 -47.41
CA ASN A 217 8.47 38.11 -48.16
C ASN A 217 9.72 38.38 -49.03
N SER A 218 10.26 37.34 -49.68
CA SER A 218 11.52 37.47 -50.43
C SER A 218 11.46 38.47 -51.60
N VAL A 219 10.29 38.62 -52.22
CA VAL A 219 10.10 39.52 -53.37
C VAL A 219 9.93 40.97 -52.88
N GLU A 220 9.12 41.17 -51.85
CA GLU A 220 8.90 42.47 -51.23
C GLU A 220 10.18 43.04 -50.60
N TRP A 221 10.97 42.19 -49.94
CA TRP A 221 12.29 42.58 -49.46
C TRP A 221 13.20 43.00 -50.60
N ALA A 222 13.18 42.29 -51.74
CA ALA A 222 14.01 42.65 -52.88
C ALA A 222 13.65 44.04 -53.44
N GLU A 223 12.35 44.40 -53.45
CA GLU A 223 11.86 45.73 -53.84
C GLU A 223 12.37 46.83 -52.89
N GLU A 224 12.14 46.68 -51.57
CA GLU A 224 12.55 47.72 -50.61
C GLU A 224 14.08 47.78 -50.43
N ARG A 225 14.79 46.65 -50.59
CA ARG A 225 16.25 46.61 -50.67
C ARG A 225 16.77 47.43 -51.84
N GLN A 226 16.08 47.44 -52.98
CA GLN A 226 16.45 48.26 -54.12
C GLN A 226 16.29 49.75 -53.83
N HIS A 227 15.28 50.13 -53.05
CA HIS A 227 15.12 51.52 -52.60
C HIS A 227 16.20 51.92 -51.59
N LEU A 228 16.50 51.06 -50.61
CA LEU A 228 17.57 51.27 -49.64
C LEU A 228 18.97 51.34 -50.28
N LYS A 229 19.17 50.72 -51.46
CA LYS A 229 20.42 50.84 -52.24
C LYS A 229 20.74 52.29 -52.58
N ALA A 230 19.73 53.14 -52.74
CA ALA A 230 19.93 54.55 -53.08
C ALA A 230 20.59 55.37 -51.94
N LEU A 231 20.65 54.82 -50.73
CA LEU A 231 21.35 55.39 -49.58
C LEU A 231 22.81 54.90 -49.44
N CYS A 232 23.29 54.02 -50.33
CA CYS A 232 24.63 53.43 -50.26
C CYS A 232 25.71 54.34 -50.89
N GLY A 233 26.87 54.45 -50.25
CA GLY A 233 28.01 55.27 -50.70
C GLY A 233 29.31 54.91 -49.93
N ASP A 234 30.34 55.77 -49.95
CA ASP A 234 31.60 55.52 -49.23
C ASP A 234 31.37 55.45 -47.71
N GLY A 235 31.20 54.22 -47.19
CA GLY A 235 31.02 53.91 -45.77
C GLY A 235 29.90 52.92 -45.44
N LEU A 236 28.84 52.81 -46.25
CA LEU A 236 27.72 51.86 -46.08
C LEU A 236 27.51 51.05 -47.35
N LYS A 237 27.78 49.74 -47.31
CA LYS A 237 27.57 48.85 -48.45
C LYS A 237 26.21 48.18 -48.34
N ILE A 238 25.64 47.82 -49.49
CA ILE A 238 24.40 47.02 -49.54
C ILE A 238 24.53 45.67 -48.81
N SER A 239 25.74 45.12 -48.74
CA SER A 239 26.04 43.90 -47.97
C SER A 239 25.87 44.10 -46.46
N ASP A 240 26.08 45.31 -45.95
CA ASP A 240 25.89 45.63 -44.53
C ASP A 240 24.39 45.65 -44.19
N ILE A 241 23.57 46.19 -45.10
CA ILE A 241 22.09 46.14 -45.02
C ILE A 241 21.59 44.69 -45.07
N ASP A 242 22.12 43.87 -45.97
CA ASP A 242 21.78 42.43 -46.05
C ASP A 242 22.17 41.67 -44.79
N ARG A 243 23.32 42.01 -44.17
CA ARG A 243 23.77 41.41 -42.92
C ARG A 243 22.85 41.81 -41.76
N LEU A 244 22.51 43.10 -41.66
CA LEU A 244 21.56 43.63 -40.66
C LEU A 244 20.18 42.99 -40.79
N TYR A 245 19.65 42.85 -42.00
CA TYR A 245 18.36 42.18 -42.25
C TYR A 245 18.39 40.72 -41.75
N LYS A 246 19.45 39.96 -42.09
CA LYS A 246 19.60 38.57 -41.64
C LYS A 246 19.78 38.45 -40.13
N GLU A 247 20.50 39.37 -39.51
CA GLU A 247 20.72 39.44 -38.06
C GLU A 247 19.40 39.70 -37.34
N LYS A 248 18.66 40.75 -37.72
CA LYS A 248 17.35 41.09 -37.14
C LYS A 248 16.30 40.01 -37.35
N LYS A 249 16.27 39.38 -38.53
CA LYS A 249 15.38 38.24 -38.81
C LYS A 249 15.71 37.02 -37.94
N ARG A 250 16.99 36.80 -37.63
CA ARG A 250 17.44 35.73 -36.72
C ARG A 250 17.10 36.04 -35.26
N ASP A 251 17.21 37.29 -34.85
CA ASP A 251 16.87 37.72 -33.50
C ASP A 251 15.35 37.64 -33.25
N LEU A 252 14.53 38.01 -34.23
CA LEU A 252 13.07 37.78 -34.19
C LEU A 252 12.74 36.29 -34.04
N ALA A 253 13.41 35.42 -34.80
CA ALA A 253 13.23 33.97 -34.68
C ALA A 253 13.67 33.42 -33.32
N ARG A 254 14.71 34.00 -32.69
CA ARG A 254 15.15 33.66 -31.33
C ARG A 254 14.16 34.15 -30.27
N GLN A 255 13.61 35.35 -30.43
CA GLN A 255 12.57 35.87 -29.55
C GLN A 255 11.31 35.00 -29.62
N HIS A 256 10.83 34.65 -30.82
CA HIS A 256 9.72 33.71 -30.99
C HIS A 256 10.02 32.33 -30.36
N GLN A 257 11.26 31.85 -30.45
CA GLN A 257 11.68 30.60 -29.80
C GLN A 257 11.72 30.71 -28.26
N GLN A 258 12.03 31.88 -27.71
CA GLN A 258 12.02 32.14 -26.26
C GLN A 258 10.62 32.38 -25.70
N GLU A 259 9.70 32.90 -26.51
CA GLU A 259 8.30 33.11 -26.15
C GLU A 259 7.45 31.82 -26.24
N TYR A 260 7.85 30.85 -27.08
CA TYR A 260 7.12 29.59 -27.21
C TYR A 260 7.44 28.61 -26.07
N VAL A 261 6.42 28.24 -25.30
CA VAL A 261 6.53 27.25 -24.23
C VAL A 261 6.32 25.86 -24.82
N ASP A 262 7.36 25.03 -24.83
CA ASP A 262 7.22 23.61 -25.16
C ASP A 262 6.23 22.97 -24.17
N THR A 263 5.21 22.27 -24.68
CA THR A 263 4.26 21.51 -23.85
C THR A 263 4.49 20.02 -24.05
N GLU A 264 4.42 19.25 -22.98
CA GLU A 264 4.55 17.79 -23.01
C GLU A 264 3.27 17.18 -22.41
N SER A 265 2.71 16.18 -23.08
CA SER A 265 1.47 15.51 -22.68
C SER A 265 1.45 14.04 -23.09
N TYR A 266 0.54 13.28 -22.50
CA TYR A 266 0.25 11.91 -22.89
C TYR A 266 -1.19 11.80 -23.39
N VAL A 267 -1.37 11.11 -24.50
CA VAL A 267 -2.68 10.91 -25.14
C VAL A 267 -2.89 9.43 -25.46
N LEU A 268 -4.16 9.04 -25.48
CA LEU A 268 -4.58 7.68 -25.80
C LEU A 268 -5.12 7.66 -27.24
N LEU A 269 -4.37 7.06 -28.16
CA LEU A 269 -4.69 6.99 -29.59
C LEU A 269 -4.84 5.53 -29.98
N ASP A 270 -6.03 5.12 -30.43
CA ASP A 270 -6.38 3.74 -30.81
C ASP A 270 -6.00 2.69 -29.74
N GLY A 271 -6.23 3.01 -28.45
CA GLY A 271 -5.87 2.13 -27.34
C GLY A 271 -4.37 2.07 -27.02
N LYS A 272 -3.55 2.94 -27.62
CA LYS A 272 -2.11 3.05 -27.39
C LYS A 272 -1.80 4.29 -26.57
N MET A 273 -0.85 4.17 -25.66
CA MET A 273 -0.30 5.34 -24.95
C MET A 273 0.75 6.02 -25.83
N VAL A 274 0.58 7.32 -26.08
CA VAL A 274 1.46 8.12 -26.94
C VAL A 274 1.95 9.33 -26.16
N TYR A 275 3.26 9.56 -26.18
CA TYR A 275 3.89 10.78 -25.71
C TYR A 275 3.83 11.83 -26.82
N ARG A 276 3.28 13.00 -26.50
CA ARG A 276 3.16 14.15 -27.41
C ARG A 276 3.93 15.32 -26.83
N LYS A 277 4.86 15.86 -27.61
CA LYS A 277 5.57 17.10 -27.31
C LYS A 277 5.26 18.14 -28.36
N GLU A 278 4.64 19.25 -27.97
CA GLU A 278 4.46 20.42 -28.82
C GLU A 278 5.63 21.36 -28.63
N SER A 279 6.23 21.77 -29.74
CA SER A 279 7.33 22.71 -29.77
C SER A 279 7.10 23.70 -30.91
N TYR A 280 7.88 24.78 -30.93
CA TYR A 280 7.83 25.75 -32.03
C TYR A 280 8.14 25.13 -33.42
N ARG A 281 8.75 23.92 -33.45
CA ARG A 281 9.05 23.16 -34.68
C ARG A 281 7.91 22.23 -35.10
N GLY A 282 6.81 22.21 -34.37
CA GLY A 282 5.67 21.30 -34.56
C GLY A 282 5.59 20.21 -33.48
N THR A 283 4.60 19.34 -33.67
CA THR A 283 4.24 18.26 -32.74
C THR A 283 5.07 17.00 -32.98
N LEU A 284 5.76 16.54 -31.95
CA LEU A 284 6.48 15.26 -31.93
C LEU A 284 5.65 14.23 -31.18
N GLU A 285 5.24 13.16 -31.86
CA GLU A 285 4.54 12.03 -31.23
C GLU A 285 5.41 10.77 -31.24
N LYS A 286 5.46 10.07 -30.09
CA LYS A 286 6.14 8.78 -29.95
C LYS A 286 5.28 7.82 -29.16
N THR A 287 5.01 6.65 -29.74
CA THR A 287 4.26 5.59 -29.06
C THR A 287 5.06 5.04 -27.88
N VAL A 288 4.48 5.12 -26.68
CA VAL A 288 5.04 4.54 -25.46
C VAL A 288 4.76 3.04 -25.42
N ALA A 289 3.51 2.65 -25.66
CA ALA A 289 3.05 1.27 -25.61
C ALA A 289 1.85 1.03 -26.54
N ASP A 290 1.74 -0.17 -27.12
CA ASP A 290 0.60 -0.60 -27.95
C ASP A 290 -0.60 -1.11 -27.13
N TRP A 291 -0.69 -0.65 -25.89
CA TRP A 291 -1.69 -0.99 -24.88
C TRP A 291 -1.80 0.21 -23.92
N SER A 292 -2.88 0.26 -23.16
CA SER A 292 -3.11 1.30 -22.16
C SER A 292 -3.19 0.72 -20.76
N ALA A 293 -2.90 1.55 -19.77
CA ALA A 293 -3.11 1.24 -18.37
C ALA A 293 -3.83 2.40 -17.69
N THR A 294 -4.80 2.05 -16.85
CA THR A 294 -5.55 3.00 -16.03
C THR A 294 -5.37 2.60 -14.58
N ALA A 295 -4.88 3.53 -13.76
CA ALA A 295 -4.89 3.42 -12.31
C ALA A 295 -6.32 3.63 -11.81
N LEU A 296 -6.86 2.60 -11.18
CA LEU A 296 -8.25 2.60 -10.70
C LEU A 296 -8.37 3.23 -9.31
N HIS A 297 -7.44 2.86 -8.42
CA HIS A 297 -7.33 3.38 -7.06
C HIS A 297 -5.94 3.04 -6.51
N GLN A 298 -5.55 3.73 -5.45
CA GLN A 298 -4.39 3.40 -4.64
C GLN A 298 -4.85 2.87 -3.28
N THR A 299 -4.26 1.79 -2.81
CA THR A 299 -4.45 1.29 -1.46
C THR A 299 -3.25 1.68 -0.61
N CYS A 300 -3.49 2.36 0.50
CA CYS A 300 -2.49 2.63 1.52
C CYS A 300 -2.76 1.71 2.70
N GLN A 301 -1.89 0.71 2.88
CA GLN A 301 -1.93 -0.19 4.03
C GLN A 301 -1.04 0.36 5.12
N VAL A 302 -1.60 0.57 6.30
CA VAL A 302 -0.87 1.08 7.46
C VAL A 302 -0.79 -0.01 8.53
N ASP A 303 0.42 -0.31 8.99
CA ASP A 303 0.64 -1.22 10.12
C ASP A 303 0.71 -0.49 11.47
N ASP A 304 0.74 -1.25 12.57
CA ASP A 304 0.76 -0.73 13.95
C ASP A 304 1.99 0.16 14.25
N ASP A 305 3.09 0.07 13.47
CA ASP A 305 4.24 0.97 13.61
C ASP A 305 4.04 2.30 12.85
N GLY A 306 2.86 2.50 12.23
CA GLY A 306 2.58 3.64 11.35
C GLY A 306 3.27 3.55 10.00
N LYS A 307 3.80 2.37 9.61
CA LYS A 307 4.45 2.21 8.32
C LYS A 307 3.41 2.05 7.23
N GLU A 308 3.52 2.91 6.22
CA GLU A 308 2.66 2.86 5.04
C GLU A 308 3.27 2.02 3.93
N VAL A 309 2.46 1.14 3.35
CA VAL A 309 2.76 0.40 2.12
C VAL A 309 1.70 0.76 1.11
N HIS A 310 2.13 1.35 0.00
CA HIS A 310 1.24 1.74 -1.09
C HIS A 310 1.16 0.64 -2.13
N HIS A 311 -0.03 0.48 -2.69
CA HIS A 311 -0.36 -0.45 -3.74
C HIS A 311 -1.24 0.28 -4.76
N THR A 312 -1.00 0.11 -6.05
CA THR A 312 -1.79 0.75 -7.11
C THR A 312 -2.47 -0.32 -7.95
N ALA A 313 -3.80 -0.32 -7.95
CA ALA A 313 -4.59 -1.20 -8.79
C ALA A 313 -4.60 -0.67 -10.22
N LEU A 314 -3.98 -1.42 -11.14
CA LEU A 314 -3.91 -1.09 -12.57
C LEU A 314 -4.83 -2.00 -13.37
N GLU A 315 -5.64 -1.40 -14.25
CA GLU A 315 -6.32 -2.11 -15.32
C GLU A 315 -5.56 -1.89 -16.64
N LEU A 316 -5.01 -2.97 -17.17
CA LEU A 316 -4.30 -3.00 -18.45
C LEU A 316 -5.26 -3.42 -19.56
N ARG A 317 -5.25 -2.68 -20.67
CA ARG A 317 -6.11 -2.96 -21.83
C ARG A 317 -5.31 -3.06 -23.11
N ARG A 318 -5.55 -4.14 -23.88
CA ARG A 318 -5.00 -4.33 -25.23
C ARG A 318 -6.07 -4.97 -26.12
N GLY A 319 -6.73 -4.16 -26.95
CA GLY A 319 -7.94 -4.60 -27.66
C GLY A 319 -9.04 -4.97 -26.67
N GLU A 320 -9.62 -6.17 -26.82
CA GLU A 320 -10.63 -6.71 -25.89
C GLU A 320 -10.03 -7.32 -24.61
N ALA A 321 -8.72 -7.58 -24.58
CA ALA A 321 -8.08 -8.19 -23.42
C ALA A 321 -7.89 -7.18 -22.28
N ILE A 322 -8.45 -7.53 -21.12
CA ILE A 322 -8.35 -6.76 -19.87
C ILE A 322 -7.60 -7.61 -18.83
N LYS A 323 -6.64 -6.99 -18.14
CA LYS A 323 -5.92 -7.59 -17.01
C LYS A 323 -5.87 -6.60 -15.86
N ARG A 324 -6.16 -7.07 -14.65
CA ARG A 324 -6.00 -6.27 -13.43
C ARG A 324 -4.76 -6.73 -12.68
N LEU A 325 -3.93 -5.77 -12.29
CA LEU A 325 -2.74 -6.00 -11.49
C LEU A 325 -2.81 -5.12 -10.24
N ASP A 326 -2.37 -5.68 -9.12
CA ASP A 326 -2.05 -4.90 -7.93
C ASP A 326 -0.53 -4.70 -7.91
N VAL A 327 -0.08 -3.45 -8.06
CA VAL A 327 1.33 -3.11 -8.21
C VAL A 327 1.86 -2.46 -6.92
N PRO A 328 2.91 -3.01 -6.29
CA PRO A 328 3.56 -2.38 -5.15
C PRO A 328 4.05 -0.96 -5.47
N GLY A 329 3.94 -0.04 -4.52
CA GLY A 329 4.25 1.38 -4.74
C GLY A 329 5.70 1.65 -5.15
N ASP A 330 6.66 0.90 -4.58
CA ASP A 330 8.07 0.98 -4.94
C ASP A 330 8.34 0.48 -6.37
N VAL A 331 7.55 -0.48 -6.83
CA VAL A 331 7.55 -0.96 -8.23
C VAL A 331 6.86 0.04 -9.15
N PHE A 332 5.76 0.65 -8.71
CA PHE A 332 4.98 1.58 -9.52
C PHE A 332 5.73 2.87 -9.85
N VAL A 333 6.59 3.36 -8.95
CA VAL A 333 7.38 4.59 -9.18
C VAL A 333 8.67 4.37 -9.99
N ASP A 334 9.11 3.12 -10.18
CA ASP A 334 10.31 2.78 -10.96
C ASP A 334 9.93 2.20 -12.32
N ASP A 335 10.24 2.93 -13.40
CA ASP A 335 9.86 2.56 -14.77
C ASP A 335 10.37 1.18 -15.19
N VAL A 336 11.55 0.76 -14.71
CA VAL A 336 12.17 -0.53 -15.08
C VAL A 336 11.52 -1.65 -14.28
N ALA A 337 11.28 -1.43 -12.99
CA ALA A 337 10.59 -2.36 -12.11
C ALA A 337 9.15 -2.58 -12.59
N LEU A 338 8.41 -1.50 -12.86
CA LEU A 338 7.03 -1.55 -13.37
C LEU A 338 6.96 -2.33 -14.69
N ARG A 339 7.84 -2.02 -15.65
CA ARG A 339 7.89 -2.75 -16.92
C ARG A 339 8.14 -4.25 -16.72
N ARG A 340 9.07 -4.61 -15.82
CA ARG A 340 9.36 -6.03 -15.50
C ARG A 340 8.17 -6.70 -14.82
N PHE A 341 7.53 -6.01 -13.88
CA PHE A 341 6.37 -6.51 -13.15
C PHE A 341 5.17 -6.76 -14.06
N ILE A 342 4.85 -5.81 -14.94
CA ILE A 342 3.78 -5.96 -15.93
C ILE A 342 4.10 -7.12 -16.89
N GLY A 343 5.34 -7.19 -17.40
CA GLY A 343 5.74 -8.29 -18.30
C GLY A 343 5.65 -9.67 -17.64
N ALA A 344 5.99 -9.77 -16.36
CA ALA A 344 5.93 -11.02 -15.59
C ALA A 344 4.51 -11.45 -15.23
N ASN A 345 3.62 -10.51 -14.87
CA ASN A 345 2.29 -10.81 -14.32
C ASN A 345 1.14 -10.70 -15.34
N ALA A 346 1.25 -9.83 -16.36
CA ALA A 346 0.25 -9.68 -17.42
C ALA A 346 0.63 -10.37 -18.73
N GLY A 347 1.89 -10.77 -18.89
CA GLY A 347 2.40 -11.52 -20.03
C GLY A 347 3.13 -10.66 -21.07
N SER A 348 3.83 -11.34 -21.99
CA SER A 348 4.74 -10.74 -22.99
C SER A 348 4.07 -9.82 -24.01
N GLN A 349 2.74 -9.73 -24.01
CA GLN A 349 1.95 -8.83 -24.84
C GLN A 349 1.88 -7.39 -24.29
N TYR A 350 2.27 -7.14 -23.04
CA TYR A 350 2.27 -5.80 -22.43
C TYR A 350 3.69 -5.22 -22.37
N VAL A 351 4.30 -5.00 -23.56
CA VAL A 351 5.68 -4.50 -23.70
C VAL A 351 5.69 -3.00 -24.00
N VAL A 352 6.64 -2.29 -23.39
CA VAL A 352 6.92 -0.86 -23.64
C VAL A 352 7.92 -0.73 -24.78
N ARG A 353 7.72 0.25 -25.67
CA ARG A 353 8.61 0.50 -26.81
C ARG A 353 10.03 0.89 -26.36
N ALA A 354 11.01 0.54 -27.18
CA ALA A 354 12.42 0.82 -26.90
C ALA A 354 12.64 2.33 -26.69
N GLY A 355 13.35 2.70 -25.61
CA GLY A 355 13.62 4.10 -25.25
C GLY A 355 12.43 4.85 -24.61
N MET A 356 11.27 4.21 -24.44
CA MET A 356 10.06 4.85 -23.88
C MET A 356 9.74 4.45 -22.45
N SER A 357 10.60 3.69 -21.76
CA SER A 357 10.33 3.25 -20.39
C SER A 357 10.11 4.42 -19.42
N LYS A 358 10.88 5.51 -19.55
CA LYS A 358 10.73 6.73 -18.74
C LYS A 358 9.40 7.47 -18.87
N HIS A 359 8.61 7.10 -19.88
CA HIS A 359 7.30 7.69 -20.17
C HIS A 359 6.15 6.81 -19.67
N LEU A 360 6.44 5.62 -19.14
CA LEU A 360 5.41 4.67 -18.72
C LEU A 360 4.61 5.19 -17.52
N VAL A 361 5.29 5.49 -16.39
CA VAL A 361 4.62 5.95 -15.17
C VAL A 361 3.90 7.28 -15.40
N PRO A 362 4.52 8.31 -16.01
CA PRO A 362 3.83 9.57 -16.29
C PRO A 362 2.62 9.42 -17.23
N ALA A 363 2.70 8.55 -18.24
CA ALA A 363 1.56 8.27 -19.12
C ALA A 363 0.40 7.64 -18.36
N ILE A 364 0.67 6.64 -17.50
CA ILE A 364 -0.38 5.99 -16.70
C ILE A 364 -1.04 7.01 -15.78
N VAL A 365 -0.27 7.78 -15.01
CA VAL A 365 -0.81 8.76 -14.07
C VAL A 365 -1.64 9.84 -14.78
N GLN A 366 -1.11 10.45 -15.85
CA GLN A 366 -1.82 11.49 -16.58
C GLN A 366 -3.10 10.97 -17.26
N LEU A 367 -3.04 9.79 -17.89
CA LEU A 367 -4.19 9.21 -18.61
C LEU A 367 -5.26 8.64 -17.67
N SER A 368 -4.91 8.36 -16.41
CA SER A 368 -5.86 7.88 -15.40
C SER A 368 -6.65 9.01 -14.75
N GLY A 369 -6.12 10.24 -14.76
CA GLY A 369 -6.69 11.36 -14.02
C GLY A 369 -6.54 11.18 -12.50
N GLU A 370 -7.41 11.85 -11.73
CA GLU A 370 -7.49 11.64 -10.29
C GLU A 370 -8.17 10.29 -10.00
N PHE A 371 -7.48 9.42 -9.25
CA PHE A 371 -8.00 8.15 -8.77
C PHE A 371 -8.00 8.14 -7.23
N PRO A 372 -9.01 7.51 -6.58
CA PRO A 372 -9.14 7.54 -5.14
C PRO A 372 -8.01 6.78 -4.44
N THR A 373 -7.65 7.25 -3.25
CA THR A 373 -6.77 6.51 -2.33
C THR A 373 -7.59 5.94 -1.19
N HIS A 374 -7.66 4.61 -1.11
CA HIS A 374 -8.29 3.90 0.00
C HIS A 374 -7.24 3.59 1.06
N ARG A 375 -7.46 4.08 2.29
CA ARG A 375 -6.59 3.81 3.44
C ARG A 375 -7.22 2.70 4.28
N HIS A 376 -6.46 1.63 4.49
CA HIS A 376 -6.86 0.51 5.32
C HIS A 376 -5.75 0.21 6.33
N TYR A 377 -6.13 -0.12 7.57
CA TYR A 377 -5.20 -0.62 8.57
C TYR A 377 -5.10 -2.13 8.45
N ASN A 378 -3.88 -2.67 8.48
CA ASN A 378 -3.66 -4.11 8.34
C ASN A 378 -3.38 -4.81 9.68
N PHE A 379 -3.87 -4.23 10.77
CA PHE A 379 -3.69 -4.74 12.12
C PHE A 379 -4.93 -4.53 12.98
N MET A 380 -5.04 -5.32 14.04
CA MET A 380 -6.04 -5.19 15.09
C MET A 380 -5.34 -4.78 16.40
N GLY A 381 -5.82 -3.71 17.03
CA GLY A 381 -5.22 -3.17 18.26
C GLY A 381 -5.41 -1.67 18.43
N TRP A 382 -4.64 -1.07 19.33
CA TRP A 382 -4.74 0.35 19.66
C TRP A 382 -4.02 1.25 18.65
N MET A 383 -4.64 2.37 18.35
CA MET A 383 -4.10 3.47 17.56
C MET A 383 -4.51 4.80 18.16
N GLU A 384 -3.67 5.82 18.01
CA GLU A 384 -4.08 7.21 18.23
C GLU A 384 -4.63 7.81 16.93
N LEU A 385 -5.87 8.29 16.95
CA LEU A 385 -6.52 8.97 15.84
C LEU A 385 -7.04 10.33 16.34
N ASP A 386 -6.56 11.43 15.74
CA ASP A 386 -6.90 12.81 16.12
C ASP A 386 -6.75 13.11 17.62
N GLY A 387 -5.70 12.56 18.23
CA GLY A 387 -5.41 12.73 19.67
C GLY A 387 -6.29 11.90 20.61
N ARG A 388 -7.04 10.91 20.09
CA ARG A 388 -7.87 9.98 20.87
C ARG A 388 -7.42 8.54 20.68
N TRP A 389 -7.57 7.73 21.72
CA TRP A 389 -7.31 6.30 21.63
C TRP A 389 -8.48 5.59 20.96
N VAL A 390 -8.18 4.86 19.89
CA VAL A 390 -9.12 4.02 19.15
C VAL A 390 -8.57 2.60 19.10
N TYR A 391 -9.36 1.63 19.52
CA TYR A 391 -9.08 0.23 19.26
C TYR A 391 -9.63 -0.11 17.88
N VAL A 392 -8.76 -0.31 16.90
CA VAL A 392 -9.14 -0.66 15.53
C VAL A 392 -9.33 -2.17 15.38
N SER A 393 -10.41 -2.57 14.71
CA SER A 393 -10.70 -3.97 14.39
C SER A 393 -11.49 -4.10 13.08
N PRO A 394 -11.49 -5.28 12.42
CA PRO A 394 -12.19 -5.49 11.15
C PRO A 394 -13.68 -5.14 11.10
N GLN A 395 -14.44 -5.35 12.18
CA GLN A 395 -15.88 -5.03 12.22
C GLN A 395 -16.15 -3.70 12.92
N ASP A 396 -16.01 -3.61 14.24
CA ASP A 396 -16.24 -2.38 15.00
C ASP A 396 -14.95 -1.81 15.60
N CYS A 397 -14.71 -0.53 15.35
CA CYS A 397 -13.66 0.23 16.05
C CYS A 397 -14.24 0.85 17.33
N ILE A 398 -13.47 0.83 18.42
CA ILE A 398 -13.94 1.22 19.76
C ILE A 398 -13.17 2.44 20.25
N THR A 399 -13.88 3.41 20.80
CA THR A 399 -13.35 4.63 21.42
C THR A 399 -13.76 4.71 22.89
N ALA A 400 -13.32 5.75 23.62
CA ALA A 400 -13.79 6.02 24.98
C ALA A 400 -15.32 6.23 25.09
N LYS A 401 -16.01 6.50 23.98
CA LYS A 401 -17.47 6.67 23.90
C LYS A 401 -18.20 5.44 23.35
N GLY A 402 -17.52 4.30 23.26
CA GLY A 402 -18.03 3.08 22.62
C GLY A 402 -17.73 3.04 21.13
N LYS A 403 -18.60 2.37 20.36
CA LYS A 403 -18.44 2.14 18.92
C LYS A 403 -18.25 3.45 18.14
N LEU A 404 -17.22 3.49 17.31
CA LEU A 404 -16.96 4.59 16.38
C LEU A 404 -17.96 4.55 15.22
N ALA A 405 -18.67 5.66 14.99
CA ALA A 405 -19.71 5.74 13.96
C ALA A 405 -19.16 5.63 12.54
N GLU A 406 -18.01 6.25 12.29
CA GLU A 406 -17.29 6.23 11.01
C GLU A 406 -15.92 5.59 11.24
N PRO A 407 -15.84 4.25 11.32
CA PRO A 407 -14.59 3.58 11.60
C PRO A 407 -13.66 3.64 10.38
N PRO A 408 -12.34 3.72 10.58
CA PRO A 408 -11.43 3.47 9.49
C PRO A 408 -11.56 2.01 9.00
N SER A 409 -11.22 1.76 7.74
CA SER A 409 -11.24 0.40 7.22
C SER A 409 -10.06 -0.41 7.79
N VAL A 410 -10.34 -1.64 8.22
CA VAL A 410 -9.34 -2.57 8.76
C VAL A 410 -9.44 -3.88 7.99
N GLU A 411 -8.35 -4.32 7.36
CA GLU A 411 -8.30 -5.54 6.55
C GLU A 411 -7.15 -6.43 7.01
N LEU A 412 -7.47 -7.64 7.46
CA LEU A 412 -6.49 -8.64 7.86
C LEU A 412 -6.31 -9.70 6.77
N ASP A 413 -5.28 -10.54 6.92
CA ASP A 413 -5.09 -11.72 6.07
C ASP A 413 -6.34 -12.61 6.10
N HIS A 414 -6.67 -13.27 4.98
CA HIS A 414 -7.82 -14.17 4.87
C HIS A 414 -7.86 -15.29 5.93
N ARG A 415 -6.71 -15.73 6.46
CA ARG A 415 -6.62 -16.68 7.57
C ARG A 415 -7.04 -16.09 8.92
N LEU A 416 -7.13 -14.77 9.01
CA LEU A 416 -7.53 -13.99 10.18
C LEU A 416 -8.93 -13.39 10.04
N ARG A 417 -9.72 -13.84 9.05
CA ARG A 417 -11.08 -13.31 8.76
C ARG A 417 -12.05 -13.39 9.93
N ASP A 418 -11.82 -14.33 10.84
CA ASP A 418 -12.70 -14.59 11.98
C ASP A 418 -12.42 -13.62 13.14
N TYR A 419 -11.37 -12.79 13.04
CA TYR A 419 -11.09 -11.74 14.00
C TYR A 419 -11.97 -10.50 13.81
N GLY A 420 -12.34 -9.94 14.95
CA GLY A 420 -12.63 -8.55 15.21
C GLY A 420 -13.78 -8.33 16.18
N LEU A 421 -13.90 -7.09 16.65
CA LEU A 421 -14.82 -6.74 17.73
C LEU A 421 -16.19 -6.42 17.18
N GLN A 422 -17.22 -6.82 17.93
CA GLN A 422 -18.60 -6.48 17.64
C GLN A 422 -19.18 -5.80 18.87
N ALA A 423 -19.70 -4.58 18.72
CA ALA A 423 -20.34 -3.88 19.81
C ALA A 423 -21.72 -4.50 20.09
N VAL A 424 -21.87 -5.06 21.28
CA VAL A 424 -23.11 -5.71 21.76
C VAL A 424 -23.57 -5.02 23.04
N SER A 425 -24.84 -5.21 23.42
CA SER A 425 -25.36 -4.69 24.69
C SER A 425 -24.49 -5.17 25.88
N TRP A 426 -24.39 -4.37 26.94
CA TRP A 426 -23.66 -4.76 28.14
C TRP A 426 -24.24 -6.05 28.75
N THR A 427 -25.57 -6.14 28.83
CA THR A 427 -26.28 -7.29 29.42
C THR A 427 -25.95 -8.60 28.72
N ASP A 428 -26.00 -8.63 27.38
CA ASP A 428 -25.72 -9.85 26.61
C ASP A 428 -24.22 -10.20 26.66
N SER A 429 -23.36 -9.18 26.63
CA SER A 429 -21.90 -9.34 26.74
C SER A 429 -21.49 -9.90 28.10
N LEU A 430 -22.09 -9.39 29.19
CA LEU A 430 -21.85 -9.85 30.55
C LEU A 430 -22.38 -11.27 30.76
N ALA A 431 -23.55 -11.60 30.22
CA ALA A 431 -24.09 -12.96 30.26
C ALA A 431 -23.17 -13.97 29.55
N ALA A 432 -22.61 -13.60 28.40
CA ALA A 432 -21.64 -14.44 27.68
C ALA A 432 -20.32 -14.59 28.45
N PHE A 433 -19.78 -13.49 28.99
CA PHE A 433 -18.60 -13.52 29.85
C PHE A 433 -18.80 -14.44 31.05
N ASP A 434 -19.91 -14.28 31.77
CA ASP A 434 -20.26 -15.09 32.93
C ASP A 434 -20.39 -16.57 32.57
N ALA A 435 -21.03 -16.89 31.45
CA ALA A 435 -21.14 -18.26 30.94
C ALA A 435 -19.75 -18.88 30.70
N VAL A 436 -18.82 -18.14 30.08
CA VAL A 436 -17.44 -18.62 29.90
C VAL A 436 -16.75 -18.86 31.24
N THR A 437 -16.90 -17.97 32.24
CA THR A 437 -16.24 -18.17 33.54
C THR A 437 -16.61 -19.49 34.21
N LYS A 438 -17.84 -19.99 33.97
CA LYS A 438 -18.35 -21.27 34.51
C LYS A 438 -17.80 -22.50 33.79
N VAL A 439 -17.31 -22.35 32.55
CA VAL A 439 -16.67 -23.44 31.78
C VAL A 439 -15.21 -23.65 32.21
N LEU A 440 -14.54 -22.57 32.64
CA LEU A 440 -13.13 -22.62 32.99
C LEU A 440 -12.86 -23.46 34.25
N PRO A 441 -11.72 -24.19 34.32
CA PRO A 441 -11.34 -24.88 35.55
C PRO A 441 -11.23 -23.89 36.71
N PRO A 442 -11.87 -24.12 37.88
CA PRO A 442 -11.96 -23.11 38.94
C PRO A 442 -10.62 -22.52 39.40
N HIS A 443 -9.58 -23.35 39.49
CA HIS A 443 -8.23 -22.95 39.90
C HIS A 443 -7.43 -22.22 38.82
N LEU A 444 -7.88 -22.26 37.56
CA LEU A 444 -7.26 -21.56 36.43
C LEU A 444 -8.11 -20.40 35.92
N ALA A 445 -9.39 -20.32 36.29
CA ALA A 445 -10.36 -19.37 35.73
C ALA A 445 -9.87 -17.92 35.80
N SER A 446 -9.43 -17.47 36.98
CA SER A 446 -8.94 -16.09 37.16
C SER A 446 -7.71 -15.77 36.30
N CYS A 447 -6.77 -16.70 36.17
CA CYS A 447 -5.59 -16.59 35.31
C CYS A 447 -5.97 -16.54 33.81
N LEU A 448 -6.89 -17.40 33.38
CA LEU A 448 -7.35 -17.48 31.98
C LEU A 448 -8.18 -16.25 31.59
N ILE A 449 -9.03 -15.76 32.48
CA ILE A 449 -9.79 -14.51 32.31
C ILE A 449 -8.83 -13.32 32.21
N ALA A 450 -7.85 -13.23 33.13
CA ALA A 450 -6.84 -12.18 33.08
C ALA A 450 -6.05 -12.23 31.77
N PHE A 451 -5.64 -13.42 31.34
CA PHE A 451 -4.93 -13.58 30.08
C PHE A 451 -5.79 -13.20 28.86
N ALA A 452 -7.10 -13.50 28.91
CA ALA A 452 -8.01 -13.16 27.82
C ALA A 452 -8.12 -11.65 27.60
N LEU A 453 -8.07 -10.86 28.68
CA LEU A 453 -8.20 -9.41 28.64
C LEU A 453 -6.85 -8.67 28.65
N LEU A 454 -5.75 -9.38 28.92
CA LEU A 454 -4.39 -8.85 28.89
C LEU A 454 -4.04 -8.11 27.58
N PRO A 455 -4.41 -8.59 26.37
CA PRO A 455 -4.03 -7.90 25.14
C PRO A 455 -4.43 -6.43 25.10
N VAL A 456 -5.62 -6.08 25.60
CA VAL A 456 -6.11 -4.68 25.65
C VAL A 456 -5.24 -3.79 26.55
N LEU A 457 -4.50 -4.36 27.50
CA LEU A 457 -3.66 -3.61 28.46
C LEU A 457 -2.14 -3.76 28.23
N GLN A 458 -1.69 -4.82 27.54
CA GLN A 458 -0.30 -5.24 27.48
C GLN A 458 0.67 -4.12 27.05
N ARG A 459 0.29 -3.30 26.06
CA ARG A 459 1.14 -2.21 25.55
C ARG A 459 1.31 -1.04 26.53
N PHE A 460 0.46 -0.94 27.56
CA PHE A 460 0.49 0.12 28.56
C PHE A 460 1.25 -0.27 29.84
N PHE A 461 1.71 -1.52 29.92
CA PHE A 461 2.60 -1.94 31.00
C PHE A 461 3.99 -1.27 30.88
N PRO A 462 4.72 -1.09 32.01
CA PRO A 462 6.10 -0.63 31.96
C PRO A 462 6.98 -1.62 31.20
N THR A 463 8.07 -1.13 30.59
CA THR A 463 9.01 -1.95 29.79
C THR A 463 9.67 -3.10 30.55
N THR A 464 9.64 -3.08 31.89
CA THR A 464 10.13 -4.14 32.76
C THR A 464 9.15 -5.31 32.91
N ALA A 465 7.88 -5.12 32.53
CA ALA A 465 6.86 -6.15 32.52
C ALA A 465 7.12 -7.16 31.40
N THR A 466 6.71 -8.39 31.66
CA THR A 466 6.84 -9.47 30.67
C THR A 466 5.61 -9.53 29.78
N ARG A 467 5.77 -10.18 28.62
CA ARG A 467 4.68 -10.55 27.72
C ARG A 467 4.51 -12.08 27.81
N PRO A 468 3.67 -12.59 28.73
CA PRO A 468 3.52 -14.02 28.94
C PRO A 468 2.79 -14.67 27.76
N ALA A 469 3.32 -15.78 27.26
CA ALA A 469 2.53 -16.71 26.45
C ALA A 469 1.84 -17.72 27.38
N VAL A 470 0.68 -18.25 27.00
CA VAL A 470 0.01 -19.33 27.74
C VAL A 470 0.05 -20.60 26.90
N HIS A 471 0.36 -21.72 27.53
CA HIS A 471 0.29 -23.04 26.93
C HIS A 471 -0.63 -23.94 27.75
N LEU A 472 -1.78 -24.30 27.18
CA LEU A 472 -2.73 -25.24 27.77
C LEU A 472 -2.27 -26.66 27.44
N VAL A 473 -1.90 -27.42 28.47
CA VAL A 473 -1.45 -28.81 28.36
C VAL A 473 -2.46 -29.74 29.03
N GLY A 474 -2.55 -30.99 28.58
CA GLY A 474 -3.44 -31.98 29.17
C GLY A 474 -3.80 -33.10 28.20
N THR A 475 -4.38 -34.17 28.71
CA THR A 475 -4.74 -35.36 27.91
C THR A 475 -5.75 -35.05 26.82
N SER A 476 -5.80 -35.89 25.79
CA SER A 476 -6.81 -35.77 24.73
C SER A 476 -8.22 -35.75 25.34
N GLY A 477 -9.08 -34.86 24.85
CA GLY A 477 -10.44 -34.66 25.40
C GLY A 477 -10.53 -33.86 26.71
N SER A 478 -9.44 -33.25 27.20
CA SER A 478 -9.50 -32.43 28.42
C SER A 478 -10.17 -31.05 28.27
N GLY A 479 -10.48 -30.61 27.05
CA GLY A 479 -11.13 -29.32 26.78
C GLY A 479 -10.21 -28.17 26.38
N LYS A 480 -8.95 -28.44 26.02
CA LYS A 480 -7.94 -27.38 25.80
C LYS A 480 -8.33 -26.47 24.64
N SER A 481 -8.70 -27.05 23.51
CA SER A 481 -9.06 -26.31 22.30
C SER A 481 -10.42 -25.64 22.45
N GLU A 482 -11.35 -26.22 23.22
CA GLU A 482 -12.62 -25.60 23.61
C GLU A 482 -12.42 -24.35 24.48
N ILE A 483 -11.53 -24.43 25.48
CA ILE A 483 -11.14 -23.25 26.27
C ILE A 483 -10.45 -22.22 25.37
N ALA A 484 -9.51 -22.66 24.51
CA ALA A 484 -8.78 -21.74 23.65
C ALA A 484 -9.67 -21.02 22.64
N SER A 485 -10.67 -21.70 22.08
CA SER A 485 -11.66 -21.07 21.20
C SER A 485 -12.49 -20.06 21.96
N LEU A 486 -13.01 -20.38 23.16
CA LEU A 486 -13.77 -19.42 23.97
C LEU A 486 -12.95 -18.18 24.35
N LEU A 487 -11.68 -18.35 24.75
CA LEU A 487 -10.81 -17.20 25.03
C LEU A 487 -10.53 -16.37 23.78
N SER A 488 -10.33 -17.02 22.63
CA SER A 488 -10.13 -16.32 21.36
C SER A 488 -11.39 -15.56 20.90
N SER A 489 -12.59 -16.07 21.23
CA SER A 489 -13.87 -15.45 20.92
C SER A 489 -14.11 -14.10 21.62
N PHE A 490 -13.28 -13.70 22.58
CA PHE A 490 -13.24 -12.32 23.05
C PHE A 490 -12.83 -11.32 21.96
N TYR A 491 -12.23 -11.80 20.86
CA TYR A 491 -11.69 -10.96 19.79
C TYR A 491 -12.22 -11.36 18.41
N GLY A 492 -13.28 -12.16 18.32
CA GLY A 492 -13.81 -12.63 17.05
C GLY A 492 -14.72 -13.85 17.18
N GLN A 493 -14.96 -14.53 16.06
CA GLN A 493 -15.86 -15.68 15.98
C GLN A 493 -15.07 -16.98 15.80
N PHE A 494 -14.63 -17.55 16.92
CA PHE A 494 -13.84 -18.78 16.92
C PHE A 494 -14.63 -19.99 17.40
N SER A 495 -14.36 -21.13 16.80
CA SER A 495 -14.83 -22.44 17.25
C SER A 495 -13.62 -23.34 17.48
N ARG A 496 -13.84 -24.50 18.10
CA ARG A 496 -12.77 -25.48 18.31
C ARG A 496 -12.05 -25.87 17.01
N ASP A 497 -12.78 -25.90 15.90
CA ASP A 497 -12.28 -26.40 14.62
C ASP A 497 -11.79 -25.26 13.70
N THR A 498 -11.78 -24.01 14.18
CA THR A 498 -11.33 -22.83 13.42
C THR A 498 -10.17 -22.07 14.08
N PRO A 499 -9.07 -22.75 14.49
CA PRO A 499 -7.88 -22.03 14.95
C PRO A 499 -7.26 -21.21 13.81
N PRO A 500 -6.78 -19.97 14.08
CA PRO A 500 -6.17 -19.14 13.04
C PRO A 500 -4.80 -19.68 12.58
N ALA A 501 -4.10 -20.38 13.46
CA ALA A 501 -2.83 -21.04 13.17
C ALA A 501 -2.68 -22.37 13.92
N GLN A 502 -1.80 -23.24 13.42
CA GLN A 502 -1.43 -24.49 14.07
C GLN A 502 0.09 -24.61 14.16
N TRP A 503 0.61 -25.32 15.15
CA TRP A 503 2.06 -25.55 15.26
C TRP A 503 2.63 -26.46 14.16
N GLY A 504 1.78 -27.12 13.39
CA GLY A 504 2.16 -27.78 12.14
C GLY A 504 2.50 -26.81 11.00
N ASP A 505 2.10 -25.53 11.08
CA ASP A 505 2.55 -24.49 10.16
C ASP A 505 4.05 -24.17 10.37
N THR A 506 4.70 -23.63 9.35
CA THR A 506 6.06 -23.11 9.55
C THR A 506 6.06 -21.92 10.52
N ILE A 507 7.09 -21.80 11.36
CA ILE A 507 7.23 -20.66 12.29
C ILE A 507 7.15 -19.30 11.58
N ASN A 508 7.62 -19.19 10.33
CA ASN A 508 7.46 -17.96 9.55
C ASN A 508 6.00 -17.63 9.26
N THR A 509 5.17 -18.63 9.02
CA THR A 509 3.72 -18.47 8.84
C THR A 509 3.10 -17.97 10.14
N VAL A 510 3.44 -18.59 11.28
CA VAL A 510 2.98 -18.17 12.61
C VAL A 510 3.40 -16.73 12.92
N GLU A 511 4.66 -16.36 12.68
CA GLU A 511 5.15 -14.97 12.83
C GLU A 511 4.38 -13.99 11.94
N THR A 512 4.12 -14.37 10.68
CA THR A 512 3.43 -13.51 9.71
C THR A 512 1.97 -13.26 10.11
N LEU A 513 1.27 -14.31 10.57
CA LEU A 513 -0.12 -14.22 11.03
C LEU A 513 -0.24 -13.54 12.40
N GLY A 514 0.76 -13.68 13.26
CA GLY A 514 0.80 -13.02 14.56
C GLY A 514 1.21 -11.54 14.51
N TYR A 515 1.88 -11.09 13.45
CA TYR A 515 2.29 -9.68 13.28
C TYR A 515 1.13 -8.66 13.30
N PRO A 516 0.02 -8.86 12.56
CA PRO A 516 -1.09 -7.91 12.54
C PRO A 516 -1.95 -7.92 13.83
N LEU A 517 -1.75 -8.86 14.75
CA LEU A 517 -2.56 -9.00 15.96
C LEU A 517 -1.92 -8.24 17.14
N ALA A 518 -1.85 -6.91 17.09
CA ALA A 518 -1.03 -6.13 18.03
C ALA A 518 -1.49 -6.25 19.51
N ASP A 519 -2.80 -6.13 19.74
CA ASP A 519 -3.43 -6.18 21.07
C ASP A 519 -4.57 -7.18 21.12
N THR A 520 -4.28 -8.39 20.63
CA THR A 520 -5.27 -9.46 20.50
C THR A 520 -4.65 -10.82 20.88
N ILE A 521 -5.48 -11.77 21.32
CA ILE A 521 -5.06 -13.17 21.49
C ILE A 521 -4.76 -13.79 20.13
N PHE A 522 -3.64 -14.49 20.03
CA PHE A 522 -3.29 -15.31 18.88
C PHE A 522 -3.21 -16.78 19.27
N TRP A 523 -4.23 -17.54 18.91
CA TRP A 523 -4.31 -18.96 19.21
C TRP A 523 -3.57 -19.80 18.17
N VAL A 524 -2.61 -20.60 18.63
CA VAL A 524 -1.84 -21.54 17.83
C VAL A 524 -2.05 -22.95 18.37
N ASP A 525 -2.80 -23.76 17.62
CA ASP A 525 -3.31 -25.05 18.09
C ASP A 525 -2.37 -26.24 17.82
N ASP A 526 -2.61 -27.36 18.52
CA ASP A 526 -2.01 -28.68 18.31
C ASP A 526 -0.46 -28.73 18.36
N TYR A 527 0.14 -28.26 19.46
CA TYR A 527 1.57 -28.44 19.69
C TYR A 527 1.92 -29.92 19.88
N LYS A 528 2.88 -30.40 19.07
CA LYS A 528 3.55 -31.69 19.24
C LYS A 528 5.05 -31.50 19.06
N SER A 529 5.83 -32.23 19.86
CA SER A 529 7.30 -32.22 19.78
C SER A 529 7.85 -32.58 18.40
N ILE A 530 7.09 -33.34 17.59
CA ILE A 530 7.45 -33.70 16.21
C ILE A 530 7.35 -32.56 15.19
N TYR A 531 6.52 -31.53 15.44
CA TYR A 531 6.29 -30.45 14.49
C TYR A 531 7.28 -29.29 14.64
N ALA A 532 7.84 -29.14 15.84
CA ALA A 532 8.67 -28.02 16.19
C ALA A 532 10.12 -28.47 16.45
N ASP A 533 11.04 -28.10 15.55
CA ASP A 533 12.47 -28.12 15.88
C ASP A 533 12.69 -27.25 17.13
N GLU A 534 13.17 -27.88 18.20
CA GLU A 534 13.33 -27.28 19.54
C GLU A 534 14.11 -25.96 19.46
N LYS A 535 15.14 -25.88 18.59
CA LYS A 535 15.93 -24.67 18.40
C LYS A 535 15.15 -23.54 17.74
N THR A 536 14.37 -23.85 16.72
CA THR A 536 13.56 -22.86 16.01
C THR A 536 12.44 -22.33 16.90
N PHE A 537 11.76 -23.20 17.63
CA PHE A 537 10.73 -22.84 18.60
C PHE A 537 11.28 -22.01 19.77
N THR A 538 12.41 -22.43 20.35
CA THR A 538 13.16 -21.67 21.38
C THR A 538 13.45 -20.25 20.92
N ARG A 539 13.98 -20.10 19.70
CA ARG A 539 14.30 -18.79 19.13
C ARG A 539 13.06 -17.95 18.89
N PHE A 540 11.99 -18.54 18.39
CA PHE A 540 10.71 -17.87 18.19
C PHE A 540 10.17 -17.29 19.51
N LEU A 541 10.11 -18.08 20.58
CA LEU A 541 9.63 -17.59 21.88
C LEU A 541 10.54 -16.52 22.50
N GLN A 542 11.85 -16.62 22.27
CA GLN A 542 12.79 -15.57 22.68
C GLN A 542 12.53 -14.25 21.93
N SER A 543 12.28 -14.31 20.61
CA SER A 543 11.92 -13.17 19.76
C SER A 543 10.57 -12.57 20.16
N TYR A 544 9.53 -13.40 20.28
CA TYR A 544 8.19 -13.03 20.74
C TYR A 544 8.24 -12.26 22.06
N SER A 545 8.91 -12.82 23.07
CA SER A 545 8.98 -12.19 24.38
C SER A 545 9.72 -10.85 24.38
N ARG A 546 10.58 -10.58 23.39
CA ARG A 546 11.32 -9.32 23.28
C ARG A 546 10.63 -8.31 22.36
N GLY A 547 9.56 -8.70 21.68
CA GLY A 547 8.95 -7.89 20.62
C GLY A 547 9.90 -7.66 19.43
N MET A 548 10.90 -8.53 19.24
CA MET A 548 11.91 -8.36 18.19
C MET A 548 11.70 -9.38 17.07
N GLY A 549 11.65 -8.93 15.82
CA GLY A 549 11.57 -9.82 14.68
C GLY A 549 12.95 -10.31 14.26
N ARG A 550 13.00 -11.12 13.20
CA ARG A 550 14.27 -11.61 12.65
C ARG A 550 14.73 -10.72 11.51
N GLY A 551 15.85 -10.03 11.70
CA GLY A 551 16.58 -9.39 10.62
C GLY A 551 16.98 -10.42 9.56
N ARG A 552 16.47 -10.26 8.35
CA ARG A 552 16.83 -11.10 7.19
C ARG A 552 17.20 -10.18 6.05
N LEU A 553 18.15 -10.58 5.22
CA LEU A 553 18.40 -9.89 3.95
C LEU A 553 17.48 -10.46 2.87
N THR A 554 17.04 -9.62 1.93
CA THR A 554 16.43 -10.07 0.67
C THR A 554 17.48 -10.71 -0.23
N ARG A 555 17.05 -11.35 -1.31
CA ARG A 555 17.98 -11.90 -2.32
C ARG A 555 18.86 -10.81 -2.95
N GLU A 556 18.40 -9.55 -2.93
CA GLU A 556 19.15 -8.37 -3.35
C GLU A 556 19.99 -7.72 -2.23
N ALA A 557 20.24 -8.41 -1.12
CA ALA A 557 21.02 -7.92 0.03
C ALA A 557 20.44 -6.66 0.70
N LYS A 558 19.14 -6.38 0.55
CA LYS A 558 18.45 -5.32 1.31
C LYS A 558 17.94 -5.88 2.63
N VAL A 559 17.90 -5.08 3.70
CA VAL A 559 17.28 -5.51 4.96
C VAL A 559 15.78 -5.72 4.73
N ARG A 560 15.32 -6.96 4.88
CA ARG A 560 13.91 -7.33 4.87
C ARG A 560 13.29 -6.83 6.17
N GLN A 561 12.12 -6.21 6.06
CA GLN A 561 11.37 -5.73 7.22
C GLN A 561 11.11 -6.88 8.20
N GLU A 562 11.42 -6.62 9.47
CA GLU A 562 11.14 -7.53 10.56
C GLU A 562 9.64 -7.53 10.86
N LYS A 563 9.04 -8.72 10.97
CA LYS A 563 7.63 -8.90 11.35
C LYS A 563 7.54 -9.75 12.62
N PRO A 564 7.82 -9.19 13.81
CA PRO A 564 7.68 -9.92 15.07
C PRO A 564 6.23 -10.38 15.29
N CYS A 565 6.04 -11.56 15.88
CA CYS A 565 4.71 -11.95 16.34
C CYS A 565 4.24 -10.96 17.43
N ARG A 566 3.21 -10.16 17.12
CA ARG A 566 2.61 -9.21 18.06
C ARG A 566 1.41 -9.77 18.80
N GLY A 567 0.78 -10.84 18.34
CA GLY A 567 -0.34 -11.50 19.05
C GLY A 567 0.07 -12.13 20.37
N LEU A 568 -0.77 -12.03 21.41
CA LEU A 568 -0.55 -12.75 22.68
C LEU A 568 -0.79 -14.24 22.47
N ILE A 569 0.28 -15.04 22.56
CA ILE A 569 0.23 -16.45 22.16
C ILE A 569 -0.58 -17.25 23.19
N LEU A 570 -1.64 -17.88 22.69
CA LEU A 570 -2.36 -18.95 23.34
C LEU A 570 -2.06 -20.25 22.60
N SER A 571 -1.34 -21.16 23.23
CA SER A 571 -1.00 -22.44 22.66
C SER A 571 -1.78 -23.55 23.34
N THR A 572 -2.10 -24.60 22.59
CA THR A 572 -2.62 -25.87 23.13
C THR A 572 -1.67 -27.02 22.76
N GLY A 573 -1.65 -28.09 23.54
CA GLY A 573 -0.89 -29.30 23.22
C GLY A 573 -1.19 -30.45 24.17
N GLU A 574 -0.84 -31.68 23.77
CA GLU A 574 -0.93 -32.85 24.64
C GLU A 574 0.33 -33.02 25.50
N THR A 575 1.48 -32.63 24.96
CA THR A 575 2.77 -32.67 25.65
C THR A 575 3.15 -31.28 26.13
N THR A 576 3.80 -31.20 27.29
CA THR A 576 4.50 -29.99 27.70
C THR A 576 5.57 -29.64 26.68
N ILE A 577 5.81 -28.35 26.51
CA ILE A 577 6.92 -27.88 25.68
C ILE A 577 8.21 -28.19 26.44
N GLU A 578 8.90 -29.24 26.02
CA GLU A 578 10.25 -29.54 26.47
C GLU A 578 11.22 -28.50 25.92
N GLY A 579 12.13 -27.99 26.75
CA GLY A 579 13.13 -27.02 26.31
C GLY A 579 13.93 -26.39 27.43
N GLU A 580 14.84 -25.48 27.05
CA GLU A 580 15.64 -24.74 28.03
C GLU A 580 14.74 -23.99 29.01
N MET A 581 15.11 -23.98 30.30
CA MET A 581 14.46 -23.20 31.36
C MET A 581 14.18 -21.74 30.98
N SER A 582 15.08 -21.15 30.19
CA SER A 582 14.90 -19.80 29.67
C SER A 582 13.61 -19.66 28.87
N VAL A 583 13.21 -20.69 28.10
CA VAL A 583 12.01 -20.74 27.26
C VAL A 583 10.76 -21.01 28.09
N ILE A 584 10.78 -22.03 28.96
CA ILE A 584 9.62 -22.40 29.78
C ILE A 584 9.21 -21.23 30.68
N ALA A 585 10.18 -20.48 31.24
CA ALA A 585 9.89 -19.28 32.04
C ALA A 585 9.21 -18.13 31.26
N ARG A 586 9.17 -18.17 29.93
CA ARG A 586 8.43 -17.19 29.09
C ARG A 586 6.96 -17.56 28.92
N MET A 587 6.59 -18.79 29.28
CA MET A 587 5.24 -19.31 29.18
C MET A 587 4.64 -19.57 30.55
N LEU A 588 3.32 -19.51 30.61
CA LEU A 588 2.52 -20.09 31.67
C LEU A 588 1.99 -21.41 31.14
N VAL A 589 2.57 -22.51 31.61
CA VAL A 589 2.13 -23.86 31.28
C VAL A 589 1.02 -24.22 32.27
N LEU A 590 -0.21 -24.31 31.78
CA LEU A 590 -1.39 -24.54 32.59
C LEU A 590 -1.96 -25.92 32.25
N GLU A 591 -1.93 -26.82 33.22
CA GLU A 591 -2.46 -28.17 33.07
C GLU A 591 -3.99 -28.16 33.19
N VAL A 592 -4.67 -28.43 32.07
CA VAL A 592 -6.12 -28.51 32.02
C VAL A 592 -6.56 -29.90 32.48
N PRO A 593 -7.26 -30.01 33.62
CA PRO A 593 -7.70 -31.30 34.13
C PRO A 593 -8.78 -31.92 33.22
N PRO A 594 -8.98 -33.26 33.28
CA PRO A 594 -9.94 -33.98 32.44
C PRO A 594 -11.36 -33.39 32.48
N TRP A 595 -12.02 -33.34 31.31
CA TRP A 595 -13.30 -32.67 31.12
C TRP A 595 -14.46 -33.28 31.92
N GLU A 596 -14.57 -34.61 31.93
CA GLU A 596 -15.72 -35.35 32.48
C GLU A 596 -16.10 -34.97 33.91
N LYS A 597 -15.12 -34.57 34.73
CA LYS A 597 -15.33 -34.19 36.13
C LYS A 597 -15.62 -32.70 36.33
N ARG A 598 -15.37 -31.86 35.33
CA ARG A 598 -15.52 -30.39 35.40
C ARG A 598 -16.88 -29.92 34.92
N ASP A 599 -17.34 -30.46 33.80
CA ASP A 599 -18.64 -30.14 33.20
C ASP A 599 -19.29 -31.45 32.73
N PRO A 600 -19.85 -32.23 33.67
CA PRO A 600 -20.59 -33.44 33.35
C PRO A 600 -21.69 -33.13 32.33
N ASP A 601 -21.78 -33.92 31.27
CA ASP A 601 -22.68 -33.73 30.13
C ASP A 601 -22.47 -32.43 29.31
N GLY A 602 -21.45 -31.63 29.60
CA GLY A 602 -21.07 -30.45 28.82
C GLY A 602 -22.07 -29.29 28.86
N GLN A 603 -22.91 -29.22 29.90
CA GLN A 603 -24.02 -28.26 29.95
C GLN A 603 -23.53 -26.80 30.03
N ALA A 604 -22.48 -26.54 30.81
CA ALA A 604 -21.92 -25.19 30.91
C ALA A 604 -21.31 -24.76 29.57
N LEU A 605 -20.62 -25.67 28.88
CA LEU A 605 -20.08 -25.41 27.55
C LEU A 605 -21.18 -25.14 26.53
N VAL A 606 -22.22 -25.97 26.47
CA VAL A 606 -23.36 -25.77 25.54
C VAL A 606 -24.02 -24.40 25.77
N TYR A 607 -24.18 -23.99 27.03
CA TYR A 607 -24.72 -22.68 27.36
C TYR A 607 -23.79 -21.53 26.92
N ALA A 608 -22.49 -21.65 27.18
CA ALA A 608 -21.50 -20.65 26.76
C ALA A 608 -21.37 -20.57 25.23
N GLU A 609 -21.44 -21.69 24.52
CA GLU A 609 -21.47 -21.77 23.06
C GLU A 609 -22.66 -21.00 22.48
N GLY A 610 -23.85 -21.13 23.08
CA GLY A 610 -25.05 -20.41 22.66
C GLY A 610 -24.98 -18.88 22.84
N LEU A 611 -24.05 -18.39 23.67
CA LEU A 611 -23.83 -16.97 23.93
C LEU A 611 -22.51 -16.44 23.35
N ARG A 612 -21.72 -17.30 22.70
CA ARG A 612 -20.35 -17.01 22.24
C ARG A 612 -20.27 -15.75 21.39
N ASP A 613 -21.24 -15.54 20.50
CA ASP A 613 -21.24 -14.43 19.55
C ASP A 613 -21.24 -13.05 20.23
N ASN A 614 -21.59 -12.99 21.52
CA ASN A 614 -21.61 -11.76 22.33
C ASN A 614 -20.30 -11.49 23.07
N LEU A 615 -19.34 -12.43 23.10
CA LEU A 615 -18.04 -12.26 23.76
C LEU A 615 -17.20 -11.10 23.21
N PRO A 616 -17.15 -10.82 21.89
CA PRO A 616 -16.46 -9.64 21.37
C PRO A 616 -17.02 -8.33 21.95
N GLY A 617 -18.30 -8.32 22.32
CA GLY A 617 -18.96 -7.19 22.99
C GLY A 617 -18.37 -6.89 24.36
N PHE A 618 -18.00 -7.92 25.13
CA PHE A 618 -17.38 -7.73 26.44
C PHE A 618 -16.02 -7.03 26.31
N THR A 619 -15.20 -7.48 25.35
CA THR A 619 -13.91 -6.83 25.03
C THR A 619 -14.12 -5.42 24.50
N ALA A 620 -15.16 -5.17 23.71
CA ALA A 620 -15.50 -3.81 23.26
C ALA A 620 -15.83 -2.87 24.43
N HIS A 621 -16.62 -3.31 25.41
CA HIS A 621 -16.88 -2.52 26.62
C HIS A 621 -15.61 -2.29 27.44
N PHE A 622 -14.78 -3.32 27.61
CA PHE A 622 -13.52 -3.19 28.33
C PHE A 622 -12.54 -2.25 27.61
N ALA A 623 -12.41 -2.35 26.28
CA ALA A 623 -11.62 -1.44 25.47
C ALA A 623 -12.14 0.00 25.59
N SER A 624 -13.46 0.22 25.50
CA SER A 624 -14.05 1.56 25.70
C SER A 624 -13.69 2.12 27.08
N TRP A 625 -13.72 1.31 28.12
CA TRP A 625 -13.31 1.72 29.46
C TRP A 625 -11.81 2.05 29.52
N VAL A 626 -10.94 1.21 28.96
CA VAL A 626 -9.50 1.46 28.89
C VAL A 626 -9.19 2.76 28.15
N ALA A 627 -9.84 3.03 27.02
CA ALA A 627 -9.70 4.28 26.28
C ALA A 627 -10.05 5.50 27.16
N LYS A 628 -11.14 5.42 27.93
CA LYS A 628 -11.53 6.48 28.87
C LYS A 628 -10.47 6.72 29.97
N GLN A 629 -9.87 5.66 30.51
CA GLN A 629 -8.80 5.78 31.52
C GLN A 629 -7.48 6.28 30.92
N LEU A 630 -7.21 6.02 29.63
CA LEU A 630 -6.06 6.58 28.92
C LEU A 630 -6.24 8.08 28.67
N GLU A 631 -7.44 8.50 28.26
CA GLU A 631 -7.78 9.91 28.04
C GLU A 631 -7.74 10.73 29.34
N SER A 632 -8.00 10.12 30.51
CA SER A 632 -7.82 10.79 31.81
C SER A 632 -6.35 10.92 32.24
N GLY A 633 -5.44 10.13 31.66
CA GLY A 633 -3.99 10.19 31.88
C GLY A 633 -3.44 9.27 32.98
N ASP A 634 -4.28 8.70 33.83
CA ASP A 634 -3.84 8.00 35.06
C ASP A 634 -3.53 6.50 34.85
N LEU A 635 -4.00 5.89 33.75
CA LEU A 635 -3.95 4.43 33.59
C LEU A 635 -2.54 3.84 33.59
N LYS A 636 -1.60 4.47 32.86
CA LYS A 636 -0.22 3.95 32.73
C LYS A 636 0.50 3.94 34.08
N GLU A 637 0.27 4.97 34.90
CA GLU A 637 0.84 5.06 36.25
C GLU A 637 0.19 4.04 37.19
N ASP A 638 -1.14 3.88 37.15
CA ASP A 638 -1.85 2.87 37.94
C ASP A 638 -1.36 1.45 37.61
N ILE A 639 -1.24 1.10 36.33
CA ILE A 639 -0.67 -0.19 35.87
C ILE A 639 0.74 -0.38 36.44
N ALA A 640 1.61 0.62 36.32
CA ALA A 640 2.99 0.52 36.79
C ALA A 640 3.08 0.31 38.31
N ASN A 641 2.25 1.03 39.08
CA ASN A 641 2.19 0.92 40.53
C ASN A 641 1.67 -0.44 40.99
N ARG A 642 0.56 -0.91 40.42
CA ARG A 642 -0.01 -2.24 40.70
C ARG A 642 0.98 -3.34 40.35
N PHE A 643 1.56 -3.30 39.15
CA PHE A 643 2.55 -4.28 38.70
C PHE A 643 3.75 -4.35 39.64
N SER A 644 4.32 -3.20 40.03
CA SER A 644 5.45 -3.15 40.97
C SER A 644 5.09 -3.74 42.34
N SER A 645 3.89 -3.42 42.86
CA SER A 645 3.38 -3.98 44.11
C SER A 645 3.20 -5.51 44.03
N ASN A 646 2.56 -5.98 42.96
CA ASN A 646 2.30 -7.40 42.72
C ASN A 646 3.60 -8.20 42.55
N VAL A 647 4.63 -7.65 41.89
CA VAL A 647 5.96 -8.27 41.83
C VAL A 647 6.56 -8.45 43.23
N LYS A 648 6.47 -7.44 44.11
CA LYS A 648 6.95 -7.55 45.48
C LYS A 648 6.19 -8.61 46.27
N GLY A 649 4.86 -8.65 46.11
CA GLY A 649 3.98 -9.63 46.74
C GLY A 649 4.34 -11.08 46.37
N TYR A 650 4.49 -11.37 45.07
CA TYR A 650 4.87 -12.70 44.61
C TYR A 650 6.29 -13.10 45.02
N LYS A 651 7.25 -12.16 45.04
CA LYS A 651 8.59 -12.44 45.60
C LYS A 651 8.53 -12.82 47.07
N ALA A 652 7.71 -12.13 47.87
CA ALA A 652 7.52 -12.45 49.28
C ALA A 652 6.84 -13.82 49.46
N LYS A 653 5.78 -14.12 48.69
CA LYS A 653 5.09 -15.42 48.71
C LYS A 653 6.06 -16.57 48.41
N LEU A 654 6.83 -16.47 47.32
CA LEU A 654 7.81 -17.51 46.95
C LEU A 654 8.94 -17.64 47.98
N ALA A 655 9.40 -16.54 48.57
CA ALA A 655 10.41 -16.58 49.61
C ALA A 655 9.91 -17.30 50.87
N ALA A 656 8.62 -17.14 51.21
CA ALA A 656 8.00 -17.80 52.36
C ALA A 656 7.76 -19.30 52.13
N GLU A 657 7.31 -19.69 50.93
CA GLU A 657 6.93 -21.10 50.66
C GLU A 657 8.07 -21.97 50.13
N ILE A 658 9.07 -21.39 49.45
CA ILE A 658 10.12 -22.16 48.75
C ILE A 658 11.54 -21.56 48.93
N GLY A 659 11.70 -20.53 49.76
CA GLY A 659 12.99 -19.89 50.07
C GLY A 659 13.48 -18.84 49.05
N ARG A 660 14.57 -18.13 49.38
CA ARG A 660 15.20 -17.11 48.50
C ARG A 660 15.94 -17.79 47.36
N GLN A 661 15.59 -17.47 46.11
CA GLN A 661 16.24 -18.02 44.91
C GLN A 661 16.37 -16.96 43.80
N SER A 662 17.47 -17.00 43.04
CA SER A 662 17.92 -15.94 42.12
C SER A 662 17.22 -15.91 40.75
N ASN A 663 16.59 -17.00 40.29
CA ASN A 663 16.26 -17.19 38.87
C ASN A 663 14.76 -17.22 38.50
N ASN A 664 13.82 -16.86 39.39
CA ASN A 664 12.37 -16.92 39.12
C ASN A 664 11.72 -15.57 38.73
N ASP A 665 12.53 -14.54 38.47
CA ASP A 665 12.05 -13.16 38.28
C ASP A 665 11.04 -13.05 37.11
N ARG A 666 11.23 -13.83 36.05
CA ARG A 666 10.33 -13.83 34.90
C ARG A 666 8.97 -14.46 35.20
N VAL A 667 8.95 -15.57 35.93
CA VAL A 667 7.71 -16.25 36.35
C VAL A 667 6.92 -15.33 37.27
N VAL A 668 7.60 -14.70 38.25
CA VAL A 668 7.01 -13.68 39.12
C VAL A 668 6.38 -12.56 38.31
N LYS A 669 7.09 -12.04 37.29
CA LYS A 669 6.58 -10.97 36.44
C LYS A 669 5.36 -11.40 35.61
N ASN A 670 5.34 -12.62 35.07
CA ASN A 670 4.18 -13.14 34.33
C ASN A 670 2.93 -13.15 35.21
N TRP A 671 3.03 -13.68 36.44
CA TRP A 671 1.93 -13.71 37.39
C TRP A 671 1.54 -12.32 37.89
N ALA A 672 2.52 -11.43 38.10
CA ALA A 672 2.26 -10.03 38.45
C ALA A 672 1.52 -9.27 37.35
N VAL A 673 1.82 -9.54 36.07
CA VAL A 673 1.07 -8.99 34.93
C VAL A 673 -0.39 -9.44 34.98
N LEU A 674 -0.64 -10.75 35.13
CA LEU A 674 -2.00 -11.28 35.13
C LEU A 674 -2.84 -10.77 36.32
N VAL A 675 -2.29 -10.75 37.54
CA VAL A 675 -3.06 -10.23 38.68
C VAL A 675 -3.31 -8.73 38.57
N THR A 676 -2.40 -7.96 37.95
CA THR A 676 -2.65 -6.54 37.65
C THR A 676 -3.80 -6.37 36.67
N VAL A 677 -3.86 -7.18 35.60
CA VAL A 677 -5.00 -7.19 34.67
C VAL A 677 -6.29 -7.55 35.40
N TYR A 678 -6.25 -8.58 36.25
CA TYR A 678 -7.42 -9.01 37.02
C TYR A 678 -7.94 -7.92 37.97
N GLN A 679 -7.04 -7.17 38.62
CA GLN A 679 -7.38 -6.03 39.46
C GLN A 679 -8.05 -4.90 38.66
N LEU A 680 -7.57 -4.63 37.44
CA LEU A 680 -8.17 -3.62 36.56
C LEU A 680 -9.51 -4.07 35.98
N LEU A 681 -9.63 -5.36 35.64
CA LEU A 681 -10.91 -5.96 35.23
C LEU A 681 -11.93 -5.88 36.37
N SER A 682 -11.51 -6.15 37.61
CA SER A 682 -12.37 -6.00 38.79
C SER A 682 -12.83 -4.56 38.98
N LYS A 683 -11.95 -3.58 38.77
CA LYS A 683 -12.31 -2.15 38.83
C LYS A 683 -13.32 -1.80 37.73
N PHE A 684 -13.08 -2.26 36.49
CA PHE A 684 -14.00 -2.08 35.37
C PHE A 684 -15.39 -2.64 35.67
N LEU A 685 -15.47 -3.89 36.15
CA LEU A 685 -16.75 -4.53 36.46
C LEU A 685 -17.48 -3.78 37.58
N GLN A 686 -16.80 -3.39 38.66
CA GLN A 686 -17.39 -2.58 39.72
C GLN A 686 -17.96 -1.23 39.24
N GLU A 687 -17.35 -0.61 38.23
CA GLU A 687 -17.84 0.65 37.65
C GLU A 687 -19.01 0.43 36.68
N MET A 688 -19.09 -0.73 36.03
CA MET A 688 -20.12 -1.07 35.05
C MET A 688 -21.36 -1.71 35.67
N ASP A 689 -21.17 -2.54 36.69
CA ASP A 689 -22.17 -3.37 37.35
C ASP A 689 -21.65 -3.74 38.76
N ASP A 690 -22.12 -3.02 39.77
CA ASP A 690 -21.66 -3.18 41.15
C ASP A 690 -22.21 -4.44 41.84
N GLU A 691 -23.19 -5.11 41.23
CA GLU A 691 -23.75 -6.38 41.70
C GLU A 691 -22.93 -7.59 41.21
N TYR A 692 -22.24 -7.47 40.07
CA TYR A 692 -21.45 -8.58 39.53
C TYR A 692 -20.12 -8.80 40.28
N LEU A 693 -19.89 -10.04 40.70
CA LEU A 693 -18.68 -10.44 41.42
C LEU A 693 -17.82 -11.39 40.58
N LEU A 694 -16.58 -10.99 40.33
CA LEU A 694 -15.58 -11.87 39.75
C LEU A 694 -15.22 -13.03 40.71
N PRO A 695 -14.81 -14.20 40.17
CA PRO A 695 -14.18 -15.23 40.97
C PRO A 695 -13.02 -14.69 41.82
N VAL A 696 -12.78 -15.28 42.99
CA VAL A 696 -11.62 -14.92 43.80
C VAL A 696 -10.34 -15.24 43.02
N TRP A 697 -9.37 -14.34 43.06
CA TRP A 697 -8.06 -14.58 42.44
C TRP A 697 -7.41 -15.84 43.00
N GLN A 698 -7.01 -16.75 42.12
CA GLN A 698 -6.27 -17.97 42.46
C GLN A 698 -5.04 -18.05 41.56
N ASP A 699 -3.91 -18.41 42.15
CA ASP A 699 -2.65 -18.58 41.43
C ASP A 699 -2.03 -19.94 41.74
N VAL A 700 -1.28 -20.47 40.77
CA VAL A 700 -0.51 -21.71 40.91
C VAL A 700 0.99 -21.44 40.78
N ILE A 701 1.44 -20.25 41.20
CA ILE A 701 2.85 -19.82 41.01
C ILE A 701 3.84 -20.74 41.73
N VAL A 702 3.46 -21.22 42.91
CA VAL A 702 4.30 -22.09 43.74
C VAL A 702 4.52 -23.42 43.03
N ASP A 703 3.45 -24.03 42.52
CA ASP A 703 3.52 -25.26 41.75
C ASP A 703 4.26 -25.04 40.43
N THR A 704 4.00 -23.94 39.72
CA THR A 704 4.73 -23.55 38.50
C THR A 704 6.24 -23.49 38.75
N VAL A 705 6.65 -22.85 39.86
CA VAL A 705 8.06 -22.74 40.24
C VAL A 705 8.63 -24.08 40.66
N ARG A 706 7.87 -24.94 41.33
CA ARG A 706 8.30 -26.31 41.70
C ARG A 706 8.52 -27.17 40.45
N THR A 707 7.59 -27.16 39.49
CA THR A 707 7.75 -27.89 38.23
C THR A 707 8.96 -27.37 37.45
N LEU A 708 9.15 -26.05 37.38
CA LEU A 708 10.35 -25.46 36.79
C LEU A 708 11.65 -25.86 37.52
N ARG A 709 11.61 -26.15 38.83
CA ARG A 709 12.78 -26.70 39.53
C ARG A 709 13.07 -28.13 39.12
N GLN A 710 12.05 -28.95 38.94
CA GLN A 710 12.21 -30.34 38.48
C GLN A 710 12.86 -30.43 37.09
N GLU A 711 12.74 -29.39 36.27
CA GLU A 711 13.42 -29.27 34.97
C GLU A 711 14.87 -28.72 35.06
N ARG A 712 15.38 -28.41 36.26
CA ARG A 712 16.75 -27.89 36.43
C ARG A 712 17.78 -28.98 36.24
N ALA A 713 18.83 -28.66 35.50
CA ALA A 713 19.94 -29.56 35.23
C ALA A 713 20.61 -30.13 36.50
N SER A 714 20.72 -29.32 37.57
CA SER A 714 21.27 -29.73 38.87
C SER A 714 20.38 -30.76 39.57
N GLU A 715 19.07 -30.46 39.67
CA GLU A 715 18.07 -31.32 40.34
C GLU A 715 17.91 -32.66 39.62
N VAL A 716 17.69 -32.64 38.29
CA VAL A 716 17.57 -33.87 37.48
C VAL A 716 18.83 -34.74 37.62
N PHE A 717 20.01 -34.10 37.57
CA PHE A 717 21.28 -34.81 37.70
C PHE A 717 21.45 -35.43 39.09
N LEU A 718 21.19 -34.68 40.16
CA LEU A 718 21.35 -35.14 41.54
C LEU A 718 20.32 -36.20 41.92
N ASP A 719 19.07 -36.10 41.44
CA ASP A 719 18.03 -37.09 41.68
C ASP A 719 18.39 -38.46 41.07
N ILE A 720 18.75 -38.49 39.78
CA ILE A 720 19.16 -39.74 39.11
C ILE A 720 20.45 -40.30 39.74
N LEU A 721 21.42 -39.44 40.06
CA LEU A 721 22.64 -39.86 40.74
C LEU A 721 22.37 -40.43 42.13
N GLY A 722 21.46 -39.81 42.89
CA GLY A 722 20.99 -40.29 44.18
C GLY A 722 20.32 -41.66 44.07
N GLN A 723 19.48 -41.88 43.06
CA GLN A 723 18.87 -43.18 42.78
C GLN A 723 19.92 -44.25 42.44
N LEU A 724 20.94 -43.91 41.64
CA LEU A 724 22.06 -44.82 41.33
C LEU A 724 22.85 -45.21 42.58
N ILE A 725 23.07 -44.27 43.49
CA ILE A 725 23.77 -44.50 44.77
C ILE A 725 22.90 -45.35 45.69
N ALA A 726 21.62 -45.01 45.87
CA ALA A 726 20.68 -45.76 46.70
C ALA A 726 20.45 -47.19 46.17
N GLY A 727 20.44 -47.36 44.84
CA GLY A 727 20.36 -48.66 44.17
C GLY A 727 21.67 -49.46 44.19
N GLY A 728 22.76 -48.92 44.72
CA GLY A 728 24.07 -49.61 44.82
C GLY A 728 24.82 -49.75 43.50
N GLN A 729 24.40 -49.07 42.44
CA GLN A 729 25.06 -49.07 41.12
C GLN A 729 26.20 -48.05 41.04
N ALA A 730 26.13 -47.01 41.87
CA ALA A 730 27.19 -46.02 42.06
C ALA A 730 27.53 -45.89 43.55
N VAL A 731 28.74 -45.42 43.86
CA VAL A 731 29.17 -45.21 45.25
C VAL A 731 30.03 -43.96 45.42
N ILE A 732 29.88 -43.33 46.58
CA ILE A 732 30.74 -42.25 47.09
C ILE A 732 31.58 -42.84 48.23
N ASP A 733 32.88 -43.01 47.98
CA ASP A 733 33.80 -43.65 48.93
C ASP A 733 34.23 -42.67 50.04
N ASP A 734 34.48 -43.16 51.24
CA ASP A 734 34.92 -42.35 52.38
C ASP A 734 36.46 -42.33 52.57
N ASP A 735 37.22 -43.13 51.80
CA ASP A 735 38.68 -43.14 51.85
C ASP A 735 39.33 -42.77 50.50
N MET A 736 39.79 -41.51 50.38
CA MET A 736 40.55 -41.05 49.20
C MET A 736 41.98 -41.63 49.11
N LYS A 737 42.55 -42.06 50.24
CA LYS A 737 43.94 -42.57 50.30
C LYS A 737 44.00 -44.04 49.92
N ASN A 738 43.10 -44.85 50.48
CA ASN A 738 42.95 -46.27 50.17
C ASN A 738 41.49 -46.60 49.78
N PRO A 739 41.03 -46.18 48.58
CA PRO A 739 39.66 -46.44 48.14
C PRO A 739 39.35 -47.93 48.14
N ARG A 740 38.18 -48.28 48.64
CA ARG A 740 37.72 -49.67 48.79
C ARG A 740 37.62 -50.35 47.42
N GLU A 741 37.80 -51.67 47.40
CA GLU A 741 37.50 -52.46 46.22
C GLU A 741 36.02 -52.81 46.20
N TYR A 742 35.33 -52.41 45.13
CA TYR A 742 33.91 -52.65 44.94
C TYR A 742 33.67 -53.79 43.93
N PRO A 743 32.54 -54.52 44.03
CA PRO A 743 32.19 -55.56 43.08
C PRO A 743 32.11 -55.06 41.62
N PRO A 744 32.35 -55.93 40.63
CA PRO A 744 32.16 -55.58 39.22
C PRO A 744 30.75 -55.04 38.96
N GLY A 745 30.64 -53.85 38.38
CA GLY A 745 29.37 -53.18 38.09
C GLY A 745 29.03 -51.99 38.99
N VAL A 746 29.77 -51.79 40.10
CA VAL A 746 29.64 -50.61 40.95
C VAL A 746 30.67 -49.56 40.55
N THR A 747 30.22 -48.36 40.19
CA THR A 747 31.12 -47.27 39.78
C THR A 747 31.36 -46.29 40.93
N VAL A 748 32.63 -46.01 41.25
CA VAL A 748 32.98 -44.92 42.17
C VAL A 748 32.79 -43.58 41.47
N VAL A 749 31.74 -42.86 41.84
CA VAL A 749 31.34 -41.58 41.24
C VAL A 749 31.86 -40.37 42.02
N GLY A 750 32.43 -40.58 43.20
CA GLY A 750 32.99 -39.54 44.03
C GLY A 750 33.56 -40.06 45.34
N TYR A 751 33.96 -39.13 46.19
CA TYR A 751 34.46 -39.38 47.54
C TYR A 751 33.83 -38.40 48.53
N LYS A 752 33.85 -38.68 49.82
CA LYS A 752 33.41 -37.74 50.86
C LYS A 752 34.40 -37.65 52.01
N ASP A 753 34.43 -36.51 52.68
CA ASP A 753 35.02 -36.35 54.02
C ASP A 753 33.94 -35.87 55.01
N GLU A 754 34.33 -35.46 56.23
CA GLU A 754 33.38 -35.01 57.26
C GLU A 754 32.59 -33.75 56.84
N ASP A 755 33.18 -32.93 55.95
CA ASP A 755 32.66 -31.60 55.62
C ASP A 755 32.04 -31.52 54.21
N PHE A 756 32.49 -32.36 53.26
CA PHE A 756 32.12 -32.21 51.84
C PHE A 756 32.01 -33.51 51.06
N VAL A 757 31.24 -33.44 49.97
CA VAL A 757 31.19 -34.46 48.91
C VAL A 757 32.02 -33.99 47.70
N TYR A 758 32.90 -34.85 47.20
CA TYR A 758 33.77 -34.61 46.05
C TYR A 758 33.34 -35.49 44.89
N LEU A 759 32.52 -34.93 44.02
CA LEU A 759 32.00 -35.65 42.85
C LEU A 759 33.02 -35.66 41.71
N LEU A 760 33.16 -36.79 41.01
CA LEU A 760 33.90 -36.90 39.75
C LEU A 760 32.96 -36.53 38.60
N PRO A 761 33.02 -35.29 38.08
CA PRO A 761 31.97 -34.77 37.21
C PRO A 761 31.74 -35.59 35.94
N GLU A 762 32.83 -35.96 35.25
CA GLU A 762 32.76 -36.75 34.01
C GLU A 762 32.33 -38.21 34.23
N ILE A 763 32.58 -38.76 35.42
CA ILE A 763 32.22 -40.14 35.74
C ILE A 763 30.76 -40.18 36.18
N ALA A 764 30.36 -39.31 37.10
CA ALA A 764 28.98 -39.19 37.55
C ALA A 764 28.02 -38.85 36.38
N HIS A 765 28.39 -37.90 35.50
CA HIS A 765 27.60 -37.58 34.30
C HIS A 765 27.44 -38.76 33.36
N ARG A 766 28.50 -39.57 33.18
CA ARG A 766 28.43 -40.77 32.35
C ARG A 766 27.50 -41.82 32.93
N GLU A 767 27.57 -42.07 34.23
CA GLU A 767 26.69 -43.06 34.87
C GLU A 767 25.23 -42.62 34.82
N VAL A 768 24.94 -41.34 35.08
CA VAL A 768 23.59 -40.78 34.93
C VAL A 768 23.09 -40.92 33.49
N ASN A 769 23.92 -40.60 32.49
CA ASN A 769 23.56 -40.73 31.07
C ASN A 769 23.29 -42.17 30.61
N ARG A 770 23.82 -43.18 31.30
CA ARG A 770 23.50 -44.58 31.00
C ARG A 770 22.07 -44.94 31.36
N VAL A 771 21.51 -44.31 32.39
CA VAL A 771 20.12 -44.49 32.82
C VAL A 771 19.19 -43.62 31.98
N GLN A 772 19.49 -42.33 31.93
CA GLN A 772 18.70 -41.34 31.21
C GLN A 772 19.64 -40.33 30.53
N PRO A 773 19.68 -40.29 29.18
CA PRO A 773 20.46 -39.30 28.47
C PRO A 773 20.03 -37.87 28.82
N LEU A 774 20.92 -37.13 29.47
CA LEU A 774 20.73 -35.73 29.82
C LEU A 774 21.04 -34.83 28.62
N ARG A 775 20.21 -33.79 28.44
CA ARG A 775 20.45 -32.72 27.45
C ARG A 775 21.50 -31.71 27.89
N PHE A 776 22.00 -31.82 29.14
CA PHE A 776 22.90 -30.86 29.76
C PHE A 776 24.36 -31.32 29.72
N THR A 777 25.26 -30.38 29.42
CA THR A 777 26.70 -30.63 29.53
C THR A 777 27.15 -30.64 30.98
N VAL A 778 28.26 -31.32 31.27
CA VAL A 778 28.93 -31.31 32.58
C VAL A 778 29.11 -29.87 33.08
N THR A 779 29.65 -28.98 32.23
CA THR A 779 29.85 -27.57 32.59
C THR A 779 28.55 -26.86 32.96
N ALA A 780 27.46 -27.09 32.23
CA ALA A 780 26.16 -26.48 32.51
C ALA A 780 25.60 -26.94 33.86
N ILE A 781 25.68 -28.24 34.15
CA ILE A 781 25.28 -28.81 35.45
C ILE A 781 26.12 -28.19 36.59
N GLY A 782 27.44 -28.11 36.42
CA GLY A 782 28.33 -27.52 37.42
C GLY A 782 28.11 -26.02 37.65
N MET A 783 27.80 -25.26 36.60
CA MET A 783 27.41 -23.84 36.74
C MET A 783 26.10 -23.72 37.51
N GLN A 784 25.11 -24.57 37.21
CA GLN A 784 23.82 -24.57 37.90
C GLN A 784 23.96 -24.94 39.38
N LEU A 785 24.73 -26.00 39.70
CA LEU A 785 25.00 -26.39 41.09
C LEU A 785 25.69 -25.28 41.89
N LYS A 786 26.53 -24.46 41.24
CA LYS A 786 27.14 -23.29 41.87
C LYS A 786 26.10 -22.19 42.13
N GLU A 787 25.22 -21.92 41.16
CA GLU A 787 24.15 -20.94 41.32
C GLU A 787 23.17 -21.34 42.43
N ASP A 788 22.89 -22.63 42.57
CA ASP A 788 22.03 -23.20 43.60
C ASP A 788 22.70 -23.23 44.99
N GLY A 789 23.98 -22.85 45.09
CA GLY A 789 24.74 -22.82 46.34
C GLY A 789 25.22 -24.19 46.83
N LEU A 790 25.02 -25.25 46.04
CA LEU A 790 25.43 -26.62 46.37
C LEU A 790 26.89 -26.89 46.03
N LEU A 791 27.43 -26.25 44.99
CA LEU A 791 28.83 -26.38 44.56
C LEU A 791 29.68 -25.21 45.03
N ILE A 792 30.79 -25.53 45.69
CA ILE A 792 31.83 -24.58 46.09
C ILE A 792 32.88 -24.53 44.98
N PRO A 793 32.97 -23.42 44.22
CA PRO A 793 33.90 -23.33 43.09
C PRO A 793 35.34 -23.17 43.57
N GLY A 794 36.28 -23.67 42.76
CA GLY A 794 37.69 -23.35 42.91
C GLY A 794 38.01 -21.91 42.48
N PRO A 795 39.25 -21.43 42.70
CA PRO A 795 39.63 -20.04 42.45
C PRO A 795 39.39 -19.56 41.02
N ASN A 796 39.60 -20.44 40.03
CA ASN A 796 39.55 -20.10 38.59
C ASN A 796 38.62 -21.01 37.77
N ASN A 797 37.92 -21.97 38.39
CA ASN A 797 37.02 -22.90 37.68
C ASN A 797 36.01 -23.55 38.64
N LEU A 798 35.10 -24.38 38.12
CA LEU A 798 34.05 -25.07 38.88
C LEU A 798 34.56 -26.27 39.72
N SER A 799 35.85 -26.56 39.71
CA SER A 799 36.42 -27.76 40.33
C SER A 799 37.51 -27.44 41.34
N THR A 800 37.65 -28.30 42.34
CA THR A 800 38.78 -28.31 43.25
C THR A 800 39.73 -29.47 42.91
N GLN A 801 41.00 -29.35 43.29
CA GLN A 801 41.99 -30.42 43.09
C GLN A 801 42.30 -31.12 44.42
N LYS A 802 42.11 -32.44 44.46
CA LYS A 802 42.55 -33.29 45.57
C LYS A 802 43.42 -34.45 45.08
N ARG A 803 44.14 -35.09 46.00
CA ARG A 803 44.96 -36.27 45.72
C ARG A 803 44.19 -37.54 46.06
N VAL A 804 44.05 -38.43 45.08
CA VAL A 804 43.49 -39.78 45.24
C VAL A 804 44.54 -40.79 44.80
N ARG A 805 44.86 -41.77 45.64
CA ARG A 805 45.95 -42.75 45.38
C ARG A 805 47.27 -42.11 44.94
N GLY A 806 47.60 -40.92 45.47
CA GLY A 806 48.79 -40.14 45.11
C GLY A 806 48.69 -39.31 43.82
N GLY A 807 47.71 -39.56 42.95
CA GLY A 807 47.45 -38.78 41.73
C GLY A 807 46.58 -37.54 41.97
N ARG A 808 46.79 -36.46 41.20
CA ARG A 808 45.95 -35.26 41.26
C ARG A 808 44.67 -35.46 40.43
N VAL A 809 43.52 -35.28 41.05
CA VAL A 809 42.19 -35.43 40.41
C VAL A 809 41.36 -34.17 40.67
N ARG A 810 40.48 -33.82 39.72
CA ARG A 810 39.56 -32.68 39.82
C ARG A 810 38.17 -33.16 40.20
N PHE A 811 37.55 -32.44 41.14
CA PHE A 811 36.24 -32.75 41.67
C PHE A 811 35.33 -31.53 41.66
N TRP A 812 34.02 -31.75 41.56
CA TRP A 812 33.06 -30.80 42.11
C TRP A 812 33.00 -30.97 43.62
N GLN A 813 33.28 -29.90 44.36
CA GLN A 813 33.14 -29.90 45.81
C GLN A 813 31.73 -29.44 46.13
N LEU A 814 30.92 -30.35 46.66
CA LEU A 814 29.53 -30.12 47.02
C LEU A 814 29.37 -30.08 48.55
N THR A 815 28.38 -29.35 49.04
CA THR A 815 27.97 -29.39 50.45
C THR A 815 27.36 -30.76 50.80
N CYS A 816 27.39 -31.17 52.07
CA CYS A 816 26.82 -32.45 52.52
C CYS A 816 25.31 -32.58 52.25
N GLU A 817 24.59 -31.46 52.19
CA GLU A 817 23.16 -31.38 51.87
C GLU A 817 22.84 -31.81 50.41
N SER A 818 23.83 -31.85 49.50
CA SER A 818 23.62 -32.01 48.06
C SER A 818 23.09 -33.37 47.59
N LEU A 819 23.18 -34.43 48.41
CA LEU A 819 22.74 -35.80 48.05
C LEU A 819 21.90 -36.44 49.16
N GLY A 820 21.29 -35.65 50.04
CA GLY A 820 20.51 -36.18 51.17
C GLY A 820 21.33 -37.00 52.15
N CYS A 821 22.64 -36.74 52.25
CA CYS A 821 23.51 -37.34 53.26
C CYS A 821 23.34 -36.57 54.59
N ASP A 822 22.13 -36.60 55.15
CA ASP A 822 21.98 -36.31 56.59
C ASP A 822 22.53 -37.52 57.36
N THR A 823 23.37 -37.23 58.35
CA THR A 823 23.90 -38.17 59.34
C THR A 823 22.84 -38.94 60.09
#